data_AF-A0A2V9X2D1-F1
#
_entry.id   AF-A0A2V9X2D1-F1
#
_cell.length_a   1.000
_cell.length_b   1.000
_cell.length_c   1.000
_cell.angle_alpha   90.00
_cell.angle_beta   90.00
_cell.angle_gamma   90.00
#
_symmetry.space_group_name_H-M   'P 1'
#
loop_
_entity.id
_entity.type
_entity.pdbx_description
1 polymer ?
#
loop_
_entity_poly.entity_id
_entity_poly.type
_entity_poly.pdbx_seq_one_letter_code
_entity_poly.pdbx_strand_id
1 'polypeptide(L)'
;MPEKPIPEYDPIVGKSYALHYLVATVILVATLFWALWDESFGQRPWKAFQDQWKDRYTSFLKTAKSKSAASQKEVESSSEFQSLKQAFDQADQQSRARREEIQKQLGDLNAKILAVQSVFTDRRAYVNAVNYEMETSTSPSAKESKKKELQKYKSELATVEYPDGTRKKYNFDQLEETYNELKAGRGKLGAELADLLKPITAAKTKVDDYVSEHMVDLTPVQIAGLQRKTEDWDPKIQQINVADANIVDRCESCHMGVREPVKLTAASMTPKGQKKPDDYAMAFVSHPEPELLDKHDPEKFGCSPCHQGNGRATTSVEKAHGNYEHWLWPLFPKENVEAGCQTCHSADMVLASGDVQWKTINEGKDLFRQRGCVGCHRYEGYDKEPEDLNSASQQMKQLEQQRAQNVKQAAYLMKQADAAQSNEEANQLNDKAVALKVEDSKIDGHIQQLDFQTHSLMQDMKKIGPNLKDVRLKLNKNWIPVWLKKPTDFRPTTKMPNFRLTDDQIKAISAYVWQSGFTDPLPKQKPGNAAHGKELFETRGCLGCHSIGEGSDMQGGTFAANLTRVGEKANYDYLVRWVHNARQRTRPYCPYEKKDIGPEDYAKKGLPYVFDLQHSQCPNDGHELQVQNMTVMPSLRLSVEDAQDVATFLISQKKQDPSSYADASYMDDPKLKDEGKKWIRQYGCAGCHEISGFEDEGRIGTELTQEGSKPIERLDFALFTDEAQRGGKDPITNPEDLARLPNGPAKGPWYNHKGFFEHKLAEPEVYDKGMVKSDMERLRMPNVHLNKDQIRSLTTFLLGSQETSLPASYQYKPADSRRDIQEGWWVVKKYNCMGCHQFIPGQLTTLMGMERYKDVQEQLPPKLLTEGARVDPEWLRRFLSNPALSTNDTNRNGVRSYLQVRMPTFAFSDNELRKLVRFFQALSQQPMPYIPEQVPMLTAKESDMARSLFSSTAAPCLKCHATGDPQHDKIATAPNFLLAKERLKPDWVERWITDPQAISPGTSMPSGLFKRENDHWVFAGPTPPSFQGYERDHTKLLVDYIFQLTPEEQRRVSAAMGHARASNSGPTTKNARAGSARKRPQPTSHHTTASSGASR
;
A
#
# COMPACT_ATOMS: atom_id res chain seq x y z
N MET A 1 -10.41 42.88 -97.85
CA MET A 1 -9.95 41.50 -97.58
C MET A 1 -11.08 40.54 -97.91
N PRO A 2 -10.79 39.40 -98.54
CA PRO A 2 -11.79 38.43 -98.99
C PRO A 2 -12.48 37.73 -97.82
N GLU A 3 -13.74 37.32 -98.01
CA GLU A 3 -14.40 36.28 -97.23
C GLU A 3 -13.52 35.03 -97.24
N LYS A 4 -12.87 34.76 -96.09
CA LYS A 4 -12.17 33.49 -95.86
C LYS A 4 -13.16 32.51 -95.19
N PRO A 5 -13.09 31.22 -95.53
CA PRO A 5 -14.10 30.24 -95.15
C PRO A 5 -14.14 30.07 -93.63
N ILE A 6 -15.35 30.04 -93.06
CA ILE A 6 -15.57 29.53 -91.72
C ILE A 6 -15.00 28.09 -91.69
N PRO A 7 -14.08 27.76 -90.78
CA PRO A 7 -13.56 26.40 -90.66
C PRO A 7 -14.73 25.45 -90.39
N GLU A 8 -14.87 24.44 -91.24
CA GLU A 8 -16.00 23.51 -91.27
C GLU A 8 -16.06 22.56 -90.05
N TYR A 9 -15.23 22.75 -89.03
CA TYR A 9 -15.24 21.94 -87.81
C TYR A 9 -14.61 22.70 -86.63
N ASP A 10 -15.43 23.33 -85.78
CA ASP A 10 -14.98 23.79 -84.47
C ASP A 10 -14.85 22.56 -83.54
N PRO A 11 -13.64 22.19 -83.07
CA PRO A 11 -13.45 21.01 -82.24
C PRO A 11 -14.14 21.09 -80.87
N ILE A 12 -14.56 22.29 -80.44
CA ILE A 12 -15.32 22.53 -79.21
C ILE A 12 -16.82 22.35 -79.45
N VAL A 13 -17.34 22.73 -80.63
CA VAL A 13 -18.78 22.68 -80.97
C VAL A 13 -19.17 21.39 -81.72
N GLY A 14 -18.21 20.71 -82.36
CA GLY A 14 -18.41 19.50 -83.17
C GLY A 14 -18.12 18.16 -82.48
N LYS A 15 -17.65 18.16 -81.22
CA LYS A 15 -17.40 16.93 -80.43
C LYS A 15 -18.35 16.86 -79.25
N SER A 16 -19.10 15.76 -79.14
CA SER A 16 -19.99 15.53 -78.00
C SER A 16 -19.19 15.17 -76.75
N TYR A 17 -19.20 16.06 -75.75
CA TYR A 17 -18.70 15.78 -74.40
C TYR A 17 -19.69 14.96 -73.56
N ALA A 18 -20.87 14.61 -74.10
CA ALA A 18 -21.90 13.87 -73.37
C ALA A 18 -21.37 12.54 -72.81
N LEU A 19 -20.51 11.82 -73.54
CA LEU A 19 -19.88 10.59 -73.04
C LEU A 19 -18.92 10.88 -71.87
N HIS A 20 -18.14 11.96 -71.94
CA HIS A 20 -17.22 12.35 -70.88
C HIS A 20 -17.98 12.80 -69.62
N TYR A 21 -19.07 13.56 -69.77
CA TYR A 21 -19.94 13.94 -68.67
C TYR A 21 -20.70 12.74 -68.09
N LEU A 22 -21.15 11.80 -68.91
CA LEU A 22 -21.77 10.55 -68.45
C LEU A 22 -20.77 9.74 -67.62
N VAL A 23 -19.55 9.54 -68.12
CA VAL A 23 -18.49 8.84 -67.40
C VAL A 23 -18.14 9.55 -66.10
N ALA A 24 -17.96 10.87 -66.12
CA ALA A 24 -17.70 11.65 -64.91
C ALA A 24 -18.85 11.58 -63.89
N THR A 25 -20.11 11.61 -64.36
CA THR A 25 -21.30 11.49 -63.50
C THR A 25 -21.40 10.10 -62.88
N VAL A 26 -21.16 9.04 -63.67
CA VAL A 26 -21.14 7.65 -63.17
C VAL A 26 -20.04 7.48 -62.12
N ILE A 27 -18.84 8.01 -62.37
CA ILE A 27 -17.74 8.00 -61.39
C ILE A 27 -18.16 8.76 -60.13
N LEU A 28 -18.74 9.95 -60.25
CA LEU A 28 -19.17 10.76 -59.11
C LEU A 28 -20.24 10.04 -58.28
N VAL A 29 -21.25 9.45 -58.92
CA VAL A 29 -22.29 8.66 -58.24
C VAL A 29 -21.70 7.42 -57.58
N ALA A 30 -20.79 6.71 -58.25
CA ALA A 30 -20.11 5.55 -57.67
C ALA A 30 -19.24 5.94 -56.46
N THR A 31 -18.51 7.05 -56.54
CA THR A 31 -17.71 7.56 -55.41
C THR A 31 -18.59 8.05 -54.25
N LEU A 32 -19.72 8.69 -54.53
CA LEU A 32 -20.69 9.09 -53.51
C LEU A 32 -21.31 7.87 -52.82
N PHE A 33 -21.72 6.87 -53.60
CA PHE A 33 -22.24 5.61 -53.05
C PHE A 33 -21.19 4.91 -52.20
N TRP A 34 -19.95 4.82 -52.68
CA TRP A 34 -18.85 4.23 -51.92
C TRP A 34 -18.55 5.00 -50.63
N ALA A 35 -18.53 6.34 -50.68
CA ALA A 35 -18.32 7.18 -49.49
C ALA A 35 -19.45 7.03 -48.46
N LEU A 36 -20.70 6.97 -48.91
CA LEU A 36 -21.85 6.74 -48.02
C LEU A 36 -21.83 5.33 -47.41
N TRP A 37 -21.41 4.33 -48.19
CA TRP A 37 -21.22 2.96 -47.73
C TRP A 37 -20.10 2.85 -46.69
N ASP A 38 -18.93 3.44 -46.98
CA ASP A 38 -17.79 3.47 -46.06
C ASP A 38 -18.12 4.24 -44.77
N GLU A 39 -18.79 5.38 -44.85
CA GLU A 39 -19.24 6.14 -43.68
C GLU A 39 -20.22 5.33 -42.81
N SER A 40 -21.12 4.57 -43.45
CA SER A 40 -22.16 3.82 -42.73
C SER A 40 -21.64 2.51 -42.12
N PHE A 41 -20.74 1.81 -42.79
CA PHE A 41 -20.29 0.47 -42.41
C PHE A 41 -18.79 0.35 -42.13
N GLY A 42 -17.94 1.09 -42.84
CA GLY A 42 -16.48 1.07 -42.67
C GLY A 42 -15.99 1.90 -41.48
N GLN A 43 -16.55 3.10 -41.28
CA GLN A 43 -16.08 4.04 -40.24
C GLN A 43 -16.83 3.92 -38.91
N ARG A 44 -17.90 3.11 -38.84
CA ARG A 44 -18.76 2.98 -37.66
C ARG A 44 -18.88 1.53 -37.10
N PRO A 45 -17.80 0.74 -37.02
CA PRO A 45 -17.89 -0.64 -36.52
C PRO A 45 -18.29 -0.74 -35.04
N TRP A 46 -18.09 0.33 -34.26
CA TRP A 46 -18.56 0.43 -32.87
C TRP A 46 -20.08 0.24 -32.75
N LYS A 47 -20.88 0.57 -33.78
CA LYS A 47 -22.33 0.32 -33.76
C LYS A 47 -22.65 -1.16 -33.63
N ALA A 48 -21.92 -2.01 -34.35
CA ALA A 48 -22.08 -3.46 -34.27
C ALA A 48 -21.79 -3.99 -32.86
N PHE A 49 -20.80 -3.42 -32.15
CA PHE A 49 -20.57 -3.76 -30.74
C PHE A 49 -21.78 -3.41 -29.86
N GLN A 50 -22.37 -2.22 -30.03
CA GLN A 50 -23.53 -1.81 -29.23
C GLN A 50 -24.78 -2.64 -29.54
N ASP A 51 -25.01 -2.98 -30.81
CA ASP A 51 -26.11 -3.84 -31.23
C ASP A 51 -25.95 -5.26 -30.65
N GLN A 52 -24.74 -5.83 -30.76
CA GLN A 52 -24.42 -7.13 -30.16
C GLN A 52 -24.54 -7.12 -28.64
N TRP A 53 -24.12 -6.03 -27.99
CA TRP A 53 -24.27 -5.86 -26.55
C TRP A 53 -25.75 -5.82 -26.17
N LYS A 54 -26.57 -5.03 -26.87
CA LYS A 54 -28.02 -4.92 -26.60
C LYS A 54 -28.68 -6.29 -26.65
N ASP A 55 -28.47 -7.06 -27.72
CA ASP A 55 -29.06 -8.39 -27.88
C ASP A 55 -28.64 -9.36 -26.77
N ARG A 56 -27.34 -9.43 -26.49
CA ARG A 56 -26.77 -10.36 -25.49
C ARG A 56 -27.14 -9.95 -24.08
N TYR A 57 -27.10 -8.66 -23.78
CA TYR A 57 -27.45 -8.13 -22.47
C TYR A 57 -28.94 -8.25 -22.18
N THR A 58 -29.82 -8.00 -23.15
CA THR A 58 -31.26 -8.28 -23.00
C THR A 58 -31.50 -9.77 -22.68
N SER A 59 -30.79 -10.68 -23.35
CA SER A 59 -30.85 -12.12 -23.07
C SER A 59 -30.39 -12.44 -21.64
N PHE A 60 -29.26 -11.88 -21.22
CA PHE A 60 -28.72 -11.99 -19.88
C PHE A 60 -29.72 -11.49 -18.83
N LEU A 61 -30.25 -10.28 -18.99
CA LEU A 61 -31.19 -9.65 -18.06
C LEU A 61 -32.50 -10.44 -17.92
N LYS A 62 -32.98 -11.10 -19.00
CA LYS A 62 -34.13 -12.02 -18.90
C LYS A 62 -33.84 -13.19 -17.96
N THR A 63 -32.67 -13.80 -18.06
CA THR A 63 -32.24 -14.87 -17.14
C THR A 63 -31.97 -14.32 -15.74
N ALA A 64 -31.30 -13.19 -15.59
CA ALA A 64 -31.03 -12.54 -14.31
C ALA A 64 -32.34 -12.20 -13.57
N LYS A 65 -33.36 -11.67 -14.27
CA LYS A 65 -34.68 -11.39 -13.69
C LYS A 65 -35.35 -12.63 -13.12
N SER A 66 -35.30 -13.75 -13.84
CA SER A 66 -35.87 -15.01 -13.36
C SER A 66 -35.17 -15.53 -12.09
N LYS A 67 -33.84 -15.41 -12.02
CA LYS A 67 -33.05 -15.79 -10.84
C LYS A 67 -33.30 -14.86 -9.67
N SER A 68 -33.27 -13.56 -9.90
CA SER A 68 -33.55 -12.52 -8.91
C SER A 68 -34.95 -12.67 -8.32
N ALA A 69 -35.97 -12.96 -9.14
CA ALA A 69 -37.33 -13.21 -8.64
C ALA A 69 -37.43 -14.49 -7.77
N ALA A 70 -36.62 -15.51 -8.05
CA ALA A 70 -36.55 -16.70 -7.20
C ALA A 70 -35.86 -16.40 -5.86
N SER A 71 -34.73 -15.66 -5.89
CA SER A 71 -34.00 -15.24 -4.70
C SER A 71 -34.83 -14.29 -3.81
N GLN A 72 -35.54 -13.33 -4.41
CA GLN A 72 -36.43 -12.45 -3.65
C GLN A 72 -37.53 -13.26 -2.94
N LYS A 73 -38.14 -14.25 -3.60
CA LYS A 73 -39.14 -15.13 -2.95
C LYS A 73 -38.56 -15.89 -1.75
N GLU A 74 -37.29 -16.26 -1.80
CA GLU A 74 -36.61 -16.93 -0.69
C GLU A 74 -36.39 -15.97 0.48
N VAL A 75 -35.90 -14.74 0.22
CA VAL A 75 -35.78 -13.68 1.25
C VAL A 75 -37.14 -13.35 1.85
N GLU A 76 -38.18 -13.24 1.02
CA GLU A 76 -39.57 -12.98 1.43
C GLU A 76 -40.19 -14.11 2.25
N SER A 77 -39.63 -15.33 2.17
CA SER A 77 -40.07 -16.48 2.97
C SER A 77 -39.44 -16.53 4.36
N SER A 78 -38.45 -15.69 4.65
CA SER A 78 -37.81 -15.63 5.97
C SER A 78 -38.75 -15.08 7.05
N SER A 79 -38.61 -15.60 8.27
CA SER A 79 -39.44 -15.19 9.41
C SER A 79 -39.27 -13.71 9.76
N GLU A 80 -38.05 -13.18 9.64
CA GLU A 80 -37.77 -11.76 9.87
C GLU A 80 -38.41 -10.86 8.82
N PHE A 81 -38.35 -11.22 7.53
CA PHE A 81 -39.07 -10.48 6.49
C PHE A 81 -40.58 -10.47 6.75
N GLN A 82 -41.17 -11.63 7.08
CA GLN A 82 -42.61 -11.71 7.36
C GLN A 82 -43.00 -10.81 8.52
N SER A 83 -42.18 -10.71 9.57
CA SER A 83 -42.44 -9.81 10.71
C SER A 83 -42.41 -8.33 10.30
N LEU A 84 -41.41 -7.91 9.50
CA LEU A 84 -41.30 -6.54 8.99
C LEU A 84 -42.45 -6.20 8.06
N LYS A 85 -42.84 -7.15 7.20
CA LYS A 85 -43.97 -7.02 6.29
C LYS A 85 -45.29 -6.88 7.04
N GLN A 86 -45.48 -7.67 8.10
CA GLN A 86 -46.66 -7.59 8.96
C GLN A 86 -46.76 -6.23 9.69
N ALA A 87 -45.63 -5.70 10.16
CA ALA A 87 -45.56 -4.36 10.75
C ALA A 87 -45.90 -3.25 9.75
N PHE A 88 -45.40 -3.35 8.51
CA PHE A 88 -45.77 -2.44 7.43
C PHE A 88 -47.27 -2.53 7.09
N ASP A 89 -47.82 -3.74 6.94
CA ASP A 89 -49.22 -3.95 6.61
C ASP A 89 -50.15 -3.45 7.72
N GLN A 90 -49.78 -3.62 8.99
CA GLN A 90 -50.50 -3.04 10.11
C GLN A 90 -50.48 -1.51 10.09
N ALA A 91 -49.31 -0.89 9.86
CA ALA A 91 -49.19 0.57 9.76
C ALA A 91 -50.00 1.14 8.58
N ASP A 92 -50.01 0.43 7.44
CA ASP A 92 -50.80 0.80 6.26
C ASP A 92 -52.30 0.68 6.55
N GLN A 93 -52.73 -0.43 7.17
CA GLN A 93 -54.14 -0.72 7.47
C GLN A 93 -54.72 0.23 8.51
N GLN A 94 -53.99 0.56 9.58
CA GLN A 94 -54.40 1.53 10.61
C GLN A 94 -54.63 2.92 10.02
N SER A 95 -53.83 3.29 9.01
CA SER A 95 -53.90 4.60 8.37
C SER A 95 -54.81 4.63 7.15
N ARG A 96 -55.29 3.48 6.66
CA ARG A 96 -55.97 3.35 5.36
C ARG A 96 -57.25 4.18 5.25
N ALA A 97 -58.15 4.05 6.22
CA ALA A 97 -59.42 4.76 6.21
C ALA A 97 -59.21 6.29 6.22
N ARG A 98 -58.30 6.80 7.06
CA ARG A 98 -58.01 8.23 7.14
C ARG A 98 -57.26 8.75 5.91
N ARG A 99 -56.37 7.94 5.33
CA ARG A 99 -55.62 8.28 4.11
C ARG A 99 -56.56 8.39 2.90
N GLU A 100 -57.46 7.42 2.73
CA GLU A 100 -58.48 7.44 1.67
C GLU A 100 -59.44 8.63 1.83
N GLU A 101 -59.82 8.95 3.08
CA GLU A 101 -60.62 10.14 3.39
C GLU A 101 -59.90 11.45 3.02
N ILE A 102 -58.64 11.62 3.46
CA ILE A 102 -57.83 12.82 3.14
C ILE A 102 -57.57 12.91 1.64
N GLN A 103 -57.29 11.80 0.95
CA GLN A 103 -57.09 11.77 -0.50
C GLN A 103 -58.36 12.17 -1.26
N LYS A 104 -59.53 11.70 -0.82
CA LYS A 104 -60.82 12.12 -1.39
C LYS A 104 -61.05 13.62 -1.16
N GLN A 105 -60.82 14.10 0.06
CA GLN A 105 -60.91 15.53 0.38
C GLN A 105 -59.96 16.38 -0.46
N LEU A 106 -58.71 15.94 -0.64
CA LEU A 106 -57.72 16.59 -1.51
C LEU A 106 -58.15 16.58 -2.98
N GLY A 107 -58.75 15.49 -3.46
CA GLY A 107 -59.32 15.40 -4.81
C GLY A 107 -60.44 16.42 -5.02
N ASP A 108 -61.39 16.48 -4.10
CA ASP A 108 -62.51 17.44 -4.12
C ASP A 108 -61.99 18.88 -4.03
N LEU A 109 -61.00 19.14 -3.17
CA LEU A 109 -60.39 20.45 -3.02
C LEU A 109 -59.64 20.88 -4.28
N ASN A 110 -58.88 19.96 -4.90
CA ASN A 110 -58.15 20.23 -6.14
C ASN A 110 -59.12 20.55 -7.29
N ALA A 111 -60.24 19.85 -7.39
CA ALA A 111 -61.26 20.14 -8.38
C ALA A 111 -61.89 21.54 -8.15
N LYS A 112 -62.12 21.94 -6.90
CA LYS A 112 -62.57 23.30 -6.55
C LYS A 112 -61.50 24.36 -6.83
N ILE A 113 -60.23 24.07 -6.55
CA ILE A 113 -59.10 24.95 -6.88
C ILE A 113 -59.04 25.17 -8.38
N LEU A 114 -59.12 24.11 -9.19
CA LEU A 114 -59.09 24.21 -10.66
C LEU A 114 -60.25 25.06 -11.21
N ALA A 115 -61.45 24.88 -10.67
CA ALA A 115 -62.64 25.65 -11.05
C ALA A 115 -62.49 27.16 -10.74
N VAL A 116 -61.93 27.50 -9.57
CA VAL A 116 -61.66 28.90 -9.20
C VAL A 116 -60.45 29.45 -9.97
N GLN A 117 -59.41 28.63 -10.16
CA GLN A 117 -58.15 29.01 -10.79
C GLN A 117 -58.35 29.36 -12.26
N SER A 118 -59.19 28.66 -13.02
CA SER A 118 -59.45 28.99 -14.42
C SER A 118 -60.01 30.41 -14.54
N VAL A 119 -61.03 30.74 -13.76
CA VAL A 119 -61.66 32.08 -13.75
C VAL A 119 -60.73 33.15 -13.17
N PHE A 120 -59.99 32.83 -12.10
CA PHE A 120 -59.07 33.77 -11.46
C PHE A 120 -57.85 34.07 -12.34
N THR A 121 -57.31 33.08 -13.06
CA THR A 121 -56.15 33.26 -13.95
C THR A 121 -56.47 34.23 -15.09
N ASP A 122 -57.64 34.08 -15.71
CA ASP A 122 -58.10 34.97 -16.77
C ASP A 122 -58.31 36.41 -16.26
N ARG A 123 -59.00 36.56 -15.13
CA ARG A 123 -59.23 37.87 -14.48
C ARG A 123 -57.91 38.53 -14.05
N ARG A 124 -56.96 37.74 -13.52
CA ARG A 124 -55.64 38.22 -13.08
C ARG A 124 -54.76 38.61 -14.26
N ALA A 125 -54.85 37.91 -15.38
CA ALA A 125 -54.14 38.28 -16.61
C ALA A 125 -54.57 39.68 -17.09
N TYR A 126 -55.87 39.99 -17.07
CA TYR A 126 -56.39 41.32 -17.40
C TYR A 126 -55.92 42.39 -16.40
N VAL A 127 -56.04 42.14 -15.08
CA VAL A 127 -55.57 43.04 -14.03
C VAL A 127 -54.07 43.36 -14.17
N ASN A 128 -53.26 42.35 -14.49
CA ASN A 128 -51.82 42.53 -14.71
C ASN A 128 -51.52 43.32 -15.98
N ALA A 129 -52.26 43.09 -17.08
CA ALA A 129 -52.11 43.86 -18.31
C ALA A 129 -52.44 45.35 -18.08
N VAL A 130 -53.56 45.65 -17.40
CA VAL A 130 -53.96 47.02 -17.07
C VAL A 130 -52.98 47.68 -16.09
N ASN A 131 -52.45 46.94 -15.11
CA ASN A 131 -51.40 47.43 -14.22
C ASN A 131 -50.11 47.76 -14.99
N TYR A 132 -49.67 46.90 -15.91
CA TYR A 132 -48.50 47.15 -16.74
C TYR A 132 -48.71 48.39 -17.64
N GLU A 133 -49.88 48.55 -18.26
CA GLU A 133 -50.23 49.75 -19.02
C GLU A 133 -50.21 51.02 -18.14
N MET A 134 -50.71 50.93 -16.90
CA MET A 134 -50.68 52.03 -15.94
C MET A 134 -49.26 52.39 -15.49
N GLU A 135 -48.39 51.40 -15.25
CA GLU A 135 -46.99 51.60 -14.85
C GLU A 135 -46.13 52.18 -15.99
N THR A 136 -46.35 51.72 -17.22
CA THR A 136 -45.61 52.16 -18.42
C THR A 136 -46.13 53.45 -19.05
N SER A 137 -47.32 53.92 -18.67
CA SER A 137 -47.85 55.20 -19.16
C SER A 137 -47.08 56.41 -18.60
N THR A 138 -46.84 57.43 -19.44
CA THR A 138 -46.12 58.66 -19.07
C THR A 138 -47.04 59.82 -18.69
N SER A 139 -48.36 59.71 -18.89
CA SER A 139 -49.34 60.78 -18.61
C SER A 139 -50.12 60.54 -17.30
N PRO A 140 -50.20 61.53 -16.38
CA PRO A 140 -51.00 61.42 -15.16
C PRO A 140 -52.49 61.15 -15.41
N SER A 141 -53.06 61.72 -16.48
CA SER A 141 -54.48 61.51 -16.82
C SER A 141 -54.75 60.10 -17.35
N ALA A 142 -53.82 59.53 -18.09
CA ALA A 142 -53.90 58.15 -18.57
C ALA A 142 -53.78 57.15 -17.41
N LYS A 143 -52.88 57.39 -16.44
CA LYS A 143 -52.79 56.60 -15.21
C LYS A 143 -54.09 56.62 -14.40
N GLU A 144 -54.69 57.79 -14.21
CA GLU A 144 -55.93 57.89 -13.43
C GLU A 144 -57.15 57.26 -14.16
N SER A 145 -57.18 57.34 -15.50
CA SER A 145 -58.18 56.61 -16.30
C SER A 145 -58.03 55.09 -16.15
N LYS A 146 -56.79 54.58 -16.26
CA LYS A 146 -56.51 53.14 -16.10
C LYS A 146 -56.76 52.65 -14.68
N LYS A 147 -56.50 53.49 -13.66
CA LYS A 147 -56.85 53.19 -12.27
C LYS A 147 -58.36 53.06 -12.05
N LYS A 148 -59.17 53.93 -12.67
CA LYS A 148 -60.64 53.81 -12.63
C LYS A 148 -61.14 52.59 -13.40
N GLU A 149 -60.55 52.29 -14.55
CA GLU A 149 -60.81 51.06 -15.32
C GLU A 149 -60.54 49.80 -14.48
N LEU A 150 -59.39 49.77 -13.80
CA LEU A 150 -58.97 48.69 -12.91
C LEU A 150 -59.94 48.51 -11.72
N GLN A 151 -60.32 49.61 -11.05
CA GLN A 151 -61.27 49.55 -9.93
C GLN A 151 -62.64 49.05 -10.38
N LYS A 152 -63.13 49.51 -11.54
CA LYS A 152 -64.37 49.04 -12.13
C LYS A 152 -64.29 47.54 -12.43
N TYR A 153 -63.24 47.10 -13.13
CA TYR A 153 -63.07 45.69 -13.49
C TYR A 153 -62.94 44.77 -12.26
N LYS A 154 -62.23 45.21 -11.21
CA LYS A 154 -62.12 44.45 -9.95
C LYS A 154 -63.46 44.29 -9.24
N SER A 155 -64.38 45.25 -9.39
CA SER A 155 -65.73 45.21 -8.80
C SER A 155 -66.74 44.36 -9.60
N GLU A 156 -66.42 43.98 -10.84
CA GLU A 156 -67.29 43.15 -11.66
C GLU A 156 -67.35 41.70 -11.16
N LEU A 157 -68.54 41.11 -11.24
CA LEU A 157 -68.76 39.74 -10.79
C LEU A 157 -68.48 38.73 -11.90
N ALA A 158 -67.62 37.75 -11.60
CA ALA A 158 -67.36 36.57 -12.42
C ALA A 158 -68.07 35.35 -11.85
N THR A 159 -68.65 34.53 -12.70
CA THR A 159 -69.29 33.26 -12.29
C THR A 159 -68.24 32.15 -12.26
N VAL A 160 -68.10 31.49 -11.12
CA VAL A 160 -67.37 30.22 -10.97
C VAL A 160 -68.39 29.10 -10.86
N GLU A 161 -68.23 28.06 -11.68
CA GLU A 161 -69.01 26.83 -11.63
C GLU A 161 -68.18 25.74 -10.95
N TYR A 162 -68.65 25.26 -9.81
CA TYR A 162 -67.98 24.23 -9.03
C TYR A 162 -68.35 22.82 -9.51
N PRO A 163 -67.52 21.80 -9.22
CA PRO A 163 -67.75 20.42 -9.66
C PRO A 163 -69.06 19.79 -9.16
N ASP A 164 -69.67 20.34 -8.11
CA ASP A 164 -70.95 19.92 -7.56
C ASP A 164 -72.17 20.56 -8.27
N GLY A 165 -71.93 21.31 -9.36
CA GLY A 165 -72.94 22.01 -10.13
C GLY A 165 -73.36 23.35 -9.51
N THR A 166 -72.78 23.77 -8.38
CA THR A 166 -73.08 25.06 -7.78
C THR A 166 -72.38 26.20 -8.54
N ARG A 167 -73.13 27.28 -8.79
CA ARG A 167 -72.60 28.49 -9.45
C ARG A 167 -72.58 29.63 -8.46
N LYS A 168 -71.40 30.22 -8.22
CA LYS A 168 -71.23 31.38 -7.35
C LYS A 168 -70.58 32.52 -8.11
N LYS A 169 -70.93 33.75 -7.73
CA LYS A 169 -70.40 34.97 -8.33
C LYS A 169 -69.42 35.62 -7.36
N TYR A 170 -68.25 36.00 -7.87
CA TYR A 170 -67.17 36.60 -7.08
C TYR A 170 -66.62 37.83 -7.79
N ASN A 171 -66.29 38.87 -7.03
CA ASN A 171 -65.43 39.95 -7.54
C ASN A 171 -63.94 39.53 -7.51
N PHE A 172 -63.03 40.36 -8.01
CA PHE A 172 -61.62 39.98 -8.12
C PHE A 172 -60.97 39.64 -6.76
N ASP A 173 -61.19 40.48 -5.75
CA ASP A 173 -60.57 40.29 -4.43
C ASP A 173 -61.16 39.05 -3.72
N GLN A 174 -62.45 38.79 -3.90
CA GLN A 174 -63.12 37.57 -3.39
C GLN A 174 -62.64 36.29 -4.10
N LEU A 175 -62.32 36.36 -5.40
CA LEU A 175 -61.71 35.23 -6.13
C LEU A 175 -60.32 34.91 -5.59
N GLU A 176 -59.51 35.94 -5.34
CA GLU A 176 -58.16 35.80 -4.79
C GLU A 176 -58.21 35.19 -3.38
N GLU A 177 -59.09 35.71 -2.52
CA GLU A 177 -59.33 35.18 -1.17
C GLU A 177 -59.78 33.70 -1.22
N THR A 178 -60.81 33.40 -2.02
CA THR A 178 -61.33 32.03 -2.18
C THR A 178 -60.26 31.07 -2.73
N TYR A 179 -59.44 31.50 -3.70
CA TYR A 179 -58.33 30.70 -4.22
C TYR A 179 -57.27 30.42 -3.15
N ASN A 180 -56.91 31.44 -2.38
CA ASN A 180 -55.91 31.33 -1.31
C ASN A 180 -56.40 30.45 -0.16
N GLU A 181 -57.67 30.56 0.25
CA GLU A 181 -58.28 29.70 1.27
C GLU A 181 -58.29 28.23 0.85
N LEU A 182 -58.70 27.94 -0.39
CA LEU A 182 -58.68 26.58 -0.92
C LEU A 182 -57.24 26.04 -0.99
N LYS A 183 -56.26 26.86 -1.41
CA LYS A 183 -54.84 26.46 -1.42
C LYS A 183 -54.30 26.20 -0.01
N ALA A 184 -54.68 27.00 0.97
CA ALA A 184 -54.32 26.82 2.38
C ALA A 184 -54.93 25.53 2.96
N GLY A 185 -56.20 25.25 2.65
CA GLY A 185 -56.87 23.98 2.99
C GLY A 185 -56.14 22.76 2.40
N ARG A 186 -55.70 22.85 1.14
CA ARG A 186 -54.89 21.81 0.49
C ARG A 186 -53.55 21.61 1.19
N GLY A 187 -52.89 22.71 1.58
CA GLY A 187 -51.64 22.67 2.33
C GLY A 187 -51.78 21.97 3.68
N LYS A 188 -52.86 22.28 4.42
CA LYS A 188 -53.15 21.65 5.72
C LYS A 188 -53.42 20.15 5.60
N LEU A 189 -54.27 19.75 4.66
CA LEU A 189 -54.55 18.33 4.39
C LEU A 189 -53.32 17.59 3.84
N GLY A 190 -52.48 18.25 3.05
CA GLY A 190 -51.21 17.69 2.57
C GLY A 190 -50.20 17.45 3.69
N ALA A 191 -50.10 18.37 4.66
CA ALA A 191 -49.26 18.19 5.84
C ALA A 191 -49.78 17.05 6.73
N GLU A 192 -51.10 16.97 6.96
CA GLU A 192 -51.73 15.88 7.69
C GLU A 192 -51.51 14.52 7.02
N LEU A 193 -51.60 14.46 5.69
CA LEU A 193 -51.29 13.26 4.93
C LEU A 193 -49.81 12.86 5.08
N ALA A 194 -48.89 13.82 5.05
CA ALA A 194 -47.47 13.55 5.23
C ALA A 194 -47.15 13.00 6.63
N ASP A 195 -47.74 13.57 7.68
CA ASP A 195 -47.58 13.09 9.05
C ASP A 195 -48.18 11.69 9.24
N LEU A 196 -49.35 11.43 8.62
CA LEU A 196 -49.98 10.11 8.60
C LEU A 196 -49.13 9.04 7.88
N LEU A 197 -48.40 9.44 6.83
CA LEU A 197 -47.56 8.54 6.03
C LEU A 197 -46.20 8.24 6.66
N LYS A 198 -45.65 9.10 7.54
CA LYS A 198 -44.35 8.90 8.21
C LYS A 198 -44.11 7.46 8.75
N PRO A 199 -45.00 6.89 9.58
CA PRO A 199 -44.80 5.53 10.10
C PRO A 199 -44.88 4.46 9.01
N ILE A 200 -45.73 4.66 7.99
CA ILE A 200 -45.83 3.76 6.83
C ILE A 200 -44.53 3.78 6.03
N THR A 201 -43.98 4.97 5.75
CA THR A 201 -42.72 5.14 5.03
C THR A 201 -41.56 4.53 5.80
N ALA A 202 -41.46 4.77 7.11
CA ALA A 202 -40.42 4.18 7.94
C ALA A 202 -40.49 2.64 7.98
N ALA A 203 -41.70 2.06 8.08
CA ALA A 203 -41.88 0.62 8.02
C ALA A 203 -41.58 0.05 6.62
N LYS A 204 -41.95 0.77 5.56
CA LYS A 204 -41.65 0.41 4.17
C LYS A 204 -40.14 0.40 3.91
N THR A 205 -39.42 1.41 4.39
CA THR A 205 -37.96 1.50 4.29
C THR A 205 -37.29 0.31 4.94
N LYS A 206 -37.69 -0.09 6.16
CA LYS A 206 -37.16 -1.31 6.79
C LYS A 206 -37.40 -2.59 5.98
N VAL A 207 -38.56 -2.70 5.35
CA VAL A 207 -38.86 -3.84 4.46
C VAL A 207 -37.97 -3.81 3.21
N ASP A 208 -37.78 -2.64 2.60
CA ASP A 208 -36.95 -2.48 1.41
C ASP A 208 -35.46 -2.69 1.70
N ASP A 209 -34.95 -2.15 2.81
CA ASP A 209 -33.58 -2.32 3.27
C ASP A 209 -33.29 -3.79 3.54
N TYR A 210 -34.19 -4.50 4.24
CA TYR A 210 -34.02 -5.94 4.50
C TYR A 210 -33.91 -6.74 3.20
N VAL A 211 -34.77 -6.47 2.21
CA VAL A 211 -34.69 -7.13 0.90
C VAL A 211 -33.38 -6.79 0.19
N SER A 212 -32.96 -5.53 0.24
CA SER A 212 -31.71 -5.09 -0.39
C SER A 212 -30.47 -5.72 0.25
N GLU A 213 -30.44 -5.86 1.57
CA GLU A 213 -29.29 -6.39 2.32
C GLU A 213 -29.17 -7.92 2.24
N HIS A 214 -30.29 -8.62 2.10
CA HIS A 214 -30.34 -10.09 2.10
C HIS A 214 -30.42 -10.70 0.70
N MET A 215 -30.56 -9.87 -0.35
CA MET A 215 -30.50 -10.35 -1.72
C MET A 215 -29.05 -10.51 -2.19
N VAL A 216 -28.80 -11.60 -2.93
CA VAL A 216 -27.48 -11.95 -3.49
C VAL A 216 -27.14 -11.12 -4.74
N ASP A 217 -28.16 -10.58 -5.42
CA ASP A 217 -28.05 -9.83 -6.68
C ASP A 217 -29.04 -8.64 -6.67
N LEU A 218 -29.09 -7.86 -7.76
CA LEU A 218 -30.09 -6.79 -7.94
C LEU A 218 -31.54 -7.30 -7.84
N THR A 219 -32.43 -6.45 -7.33
CA THR A 219 -33.87 -6.72 -7.26
C THR A 219 -34.50 -6.85 -8.66
N PRO A 220 -35.63 -7.56 -8.81
CA PRO A 220 -36.36 -7.65 -10.08
C PRO A 220 -36.78 -6.28 -10.62
N VAL A 221 -37.03 -5.30 -9.74
CA VAL A 221 -37.35 -3.92 -10.13
C VAL A 221 -36.13 -3.22 -10.73
N GLN A 222 -34.96 -3.35 -10.10
CA GLN A 222 -33.71 -2.82 -10.64
C GLN A 222 -33.36 -3.47 -11.99
N ILE A 223 -33.49 -4.81 -12.09
CA ILE A 223 -33.28 -5.53 -13.36
C ILE A 223 -34.29 -5.08 -14.43
N ALA A 224 -35.56 -4.87 -14.08
CA ALA A 224 -36.56 -4.33 -15.01
C ALA A 224 -36.26 -2.87 -15.42
N GLY A 225 -35.61 -2.09 -14.55
CA GLY A 225 -35.05 -0.78 -14.87
C GLY A 225 -33.93 -0.89 -15.92
N LEU A 226 -32.99 -1.83 -15.74
CA LEU A 226 -31.92 -2.10 -16.70
C LEU A 226 -32.47 -2.62 -18.03
N GLN A 227 -33.50 -3.46 -18.02
CA GLN A 227 -34.18 -3.93 -19.23
C GLN A 227 -34.74 -2.76 -20.03
N ARG A 228 -35.50 -1.86 -19.39
CA ARG A 228 -36.04 -0.66 -20.04
C ARG A 228 -34.93 0.24 -20.59
N LYS A 229 -33.89 0.51 -19.78
CA LYS A 229 -32.71 1.27 -20.21
C LYS A 229 -32.06 0.67 -21.46
N THR A 230 -31.98 -0.66 -21.53
CA THR A 230 -31.37 -1.39 -22.65
C THR A 230 -32.29 -1.40 -23.88
N GLU A 231 -33.60 -1.54 -23.70
CA GLU A 231 -34.60 -1.49 -24.77
C GLU A 231 -34.64 -0.12 -25.44
N ASP A 232 -34.64 0.95 -24.63
CA ASP A 232 -34.64 2.35 -25.06
C ASP A 232 -33.26 2.83 -25.56
N TRP A 233 -32.22 2.00 -25.47
CA TRP A 233 -30.87 2.35 -25.91
C TRP A 233 -30.76 2.42 -27.44
N ASP A 234 -30.20 3.53 -27.93
CA ASP A 234 -29.88 3.78 -29.34
C ASP A 234 -28.35 3.89 -29.53
N PRO A 235 -27.75 3.24 -30.55
CA PRO A 235 -26.31 3.26 -30.74
C PRO A 235 -25.71 4.66 -30.91
N LYS A 236 -24.87 5.07 -29.96
CA LYS A 236 -24.14 6.35 -29.97
C LYS A 236 -22.74 6.20 -29.37
N ILE A 237 -21.80 7.03 -29.82
CA ILE A 237 -20.46 7.09 -29.23
C ILE A 237 -20.59 7.54 -27.78
N GLN A 238 -20.08 6.71 -26.86
CA GLN A 238 -19.85 7.11 -25.48
C GLN A 238 -18.50 7.82 -25.45
N GLN A 239 -18.50 9.11 -25.10
CA GLN A 239 -17.29 9.91 -25.03
C GLN A 239 -17.14 10.52 -23.65
N ILE A 240 -16.07 10.16 -22.98
CA ILE A 240 -15.56 10.78 -21.77
C ILE A 240 -14.57 11.88 -22.20
N ASN A 241 -14.75 13.08 -21.69
CA ASN A 241 -13.88 14.21 -21.98
C ASN A 241 -13.34 14.78 -20.67
N VAL A 242 -12.04 14.62 -20.47
CA VAL A 242 -11.33 15.10 -19.29
C VAL A 242 -10.42 16.25 -19.73
N ALA A 243 -10.92 17.47 -19.61
CA ALA A 243 -10.33 18.66 -20.21
C ALA A 243 -8.97 19.04 -19.60
N ASP A 244 -8.80 18.87 -18.29
CA ASP A 244 -7.55 19.18 -17.56
C ASP A 244 -6.39 18.27 -17.99
N ALA A 245 -6.68 17.03 -18.36
CA ALA A 245 -5.69 16.08 -18.88
C ALA A 245 -5.66 16.01 -20.43
N ASN A 246 -6.49 16.80 -21.13
CA ASN A 246 -6.67 16.74 -22.58
C ASN A 246 -6.99 15.31 -23.10
N ILE A 247 -7.71 14.53 -22.30
CA ILE A 247 -8.09 13.15 -22.62
C ILE A 247 -9.48 13.16 -23.25
N VAL A 248 -9.59 12.45 -24.37
CA VAL A 248 -10.86 12.09 -24.99
C VAL A 248 -10.87 10.57 -25.11
N ASP A 249 -11.73 9.94 -24.34
CA ASP A 249 -11.81 8.48 -24.23
C ASP A 249 -13.19 8.00 -24.69
N ARG A 250 -13.19 7.00 -25.58
CA ARG A 250 -14.38 6.42 -26.20
C ARG A 250 -14.41 4.90 -26.04
N CYS A 251 -13.61 4.34 -25.14
CA CYS A 251 -13.51 2.88 -24.92
C CYS A 251 -14.88 2.26 -24.59
N GLU A 252 -15.70 2.95 -23.80
CA GLU A 252 -17.07 2.51 -23.44
C GLU A 252 -18.04 2.46 -24.63
N SER A 253 -17.65 2.97 -25.82
CA SER A 253 -18.44 2.76 -27.04
C SER A 253 -18.48 1.30 -27.48
N CYS A 254 -17.46 0.50 -27.10
CA CYS A 254 -17.38 -0.94 -27.36
C CYS A 254 -17.37 -1.77 -26.08
N HIS A 255 -16.80 -1.26 -24.98
CA HIS A 255 -16.69 -1.93 -23.68
C HIS A 255 -17.88 -1.67 -22.75
N MET A 256 -19.10 -1.83 -23.28
CA MET A 256 -20.33 -1.41 -22.60
C MET A 256 -20.62 -2.11 -21.27
N GLY A 257 -20.03 -3.27 -21.02
CA GLY A 257 -20.26 -4.02 -19.78
C GLY A 257 -19.43 -3.54 -18.58
N VAL A 258 -18.43 -2.67 -18.80
CA VAL A 258 -17.38 -2.38 -17.82
C VAL A 258 -17.91 -1.81 -16.49
N ARG A 259 -18.95 -0.96 -16.57
CA ARG A 259 -19.58 -0.26 -15.43
C ARG A 259 -21.02 -0.70 -15.15
N GLU A 260 -21.49 -1.78 -15.78
CA GLU A 260 -22.83 -2.27 -15.49
C GLU A 260 -22.88 -2.81 -14.05
N PRO A 261 -23.98 -2.54 -13.30
CA PRO A 261 -24.10 -2.91 -11.89
C PRO A 261 -24.28 -4.41 -11.66
N VAL A 262 -24.32 -5.19 -12.74
CA VAL A 262 -24.38 -6.66 -12.74
C VAL A 262 -23.04 -7.20 -13.20
N LYS A 263 -22.60 -8.30 -12.58
CA LYS A 263 -21.34 -8.94 -12.96
C LYS A 263 -21.49 -9.69 -14.28
N LEU A 264 -20.84 -9.18 -15.32
CA LEU A 264 -20.80 -9.74 -16.65
C LEU A 264 -19.49 -10.50 -16.87
N THR A 265 -19.60 -11.75 -17.31
CA THR A 265 -18.47 -12.61 -17.67
C THR A 265 -18.50 -12.92 -19.15
N ALA A 266 -17.35 -13.29 -19.72
CA ALA A 266 -17.29 -13.71 -21.12
C ALA A 266 -18.25 -14.88 -21.40
N ALA A 267 -18.38 -15.81 -20.44
CA ALA A 267 -19.32 -16.93 -20.55
C ALA A 267 -20.79 -16.46 -20.58
N SER A 268 -21.18 -15.50 -19.74
CA SER A 268 -22.55 -14.98 -19.72
C SER A 268 -22.91 -14.12 -20.94
N MET A 269 -21.89 -13.60 -21.64
CA MET A 269 -22.03 -12.83 -22.89
C MET A 269 -21.79 -13.66 -24.14
N THR A 270 -21.52 -14.96 -23.99
CA THR A 270 -21.38 -15.87 -25.13
C THR A 270 -22.77 -16.21 -25.70
N PRO A 271 -22.97 -16.16 -27.02
CA PRO A 271 -24.24 -16.52 -27.63
C PRO A 271 -24.65 -17.96 -27.30
N LYS A 272 -25.96 -18.20 -27.12
CA LYS A 272 -26.50 -19.55 -26.85
C LYS A 272 -26.09 -20.51 -27.98
N GLY A 273 -25.46 -21.62 -27.60
CA GLY A 273 -25.01 -22.67 -28.54
C GLY A 273 -23.51 -22.63 -28.87
N GLN A 274 -22.79 -21.56 -28.53
CA GLN A 274 -21.33 -21.50 -28.68
C GLN A 274 -20.63 -21.99 -27.40
N LYS A 275 -19.56 -22.78 -27.56
CA LYS A 275 -18.77 -23.32 -26.44
C LYS A 275 -17.63 -22.40 -25.98
N LYS A 276 -17.20 -21.44 -26.81
CA LYS A 276 -16.10 -20.52 -26.51
C LYS A 276 -16.57 -19.07 -26.68
N PRO A 277 -16.15 -18.16 -25.80
CA PRO A 277 -16.41 -16.72 -25.98
C PRO A 277 -15.75 -16.19 -27.25
N ASP A 278 -16.45 -15.31 -27.95
CA ASP A 278 -15.93 -14.51 -29.07
C ASP A 278 -15.42 -13.14 -28.57
N ASP A 279 -14.87 -12.34 -29.47
CA ASP A 279 -14.29 -11.03 -29.13
C ASP A 279 -15.32 -10.06 -28.53
N TYR A 280 -16.58 -10.13 -28.99
CA TYR A 280 -17.69 -9.38 -28.41
C TYR A 280 -17.93 -9.77 -26.95
N ALA A 281 -18.02 -11.07 -26.67
CA ALA A 281 -18.20 -11.56 -25.31
C ALA A 281 -17.05 -11.14 -24.37
N MET A 282 -15.82 -11.07 -24.90
CA MET A 282 -14.66 -10.58 -24.17
C MET A 282 -14.70 -9.06 -23.93
N ALA A 283 -15.26 -8.27 -24.86
CA ALA A 283 -15.39 -6.83 -24.73
C ALA A 283 -16.48 -6.40 -23.74
N PHE A 284 -17.54 -7.20 -23.58
CA PHE A 284 -18.72 -6.88 -22.75
C PHE A 284 -18.61 -7.33 -21.29
N VAL A 285 -17.44 -7.75 -20.84
CA VAL A 285 -17.23 -8.14 -19.44
C VAL A 285 -17.22 -6.94 -18.52
N SER A 286 -17.60 -7.15 -17.25
CA SER A 286 -17.44 -6.13 -16.22
C SER A 286 -15.97 -5.90 -15.91
N HIS A 287 -15.66 -4.73 -15.36
CA HIS A 287 -14.33 -4.48 -14.80
C HIS A 287 -14.00 -5.57 -13.76
N PRO A 288 -12.79 -6.16 -13.77
CA PRO A 288 -12.42 -7.22 -12.84
C PRO A 288 -12.53 -6.79 -11.36
N GLU A 289 -12.29 -5.50 -11.10
CA GLU A 289 -12.32 -4.89 -9.77
C GLU A 289 -13.21 -3.63 -9.78
N PRO A 290 -14.55 -3.77 -9.64
CA PRO A 290 -15.47 -2.63 -9.72
C PRO A 290 -15.20 -1.54 -8.67
N GLU A 291 -14.78 -1.93 -7.46
CA GLU A 291 -14.43 -1.00 -6.37
C GLU A 291 -13.24 -0.07 -6.72
N LEU A 292 -12.38 -0.49 -7.67
CA LEU A 292 -11.31 0.38 -8.15
C LEU A 292 -11.87 1.62 -8.87
N LEU A 293 -12.99 1.45 -9.59
CA LEU A 293 -13.64 2.51 -10.36
C LEU A 293 -14.30 3.56 -9.45
N ASP A 294 -14.63 3.22 -8.20
CA ASP A 294 -15.11 4.21 -7.23
C ASP A 294 -14.01 5.21 -6.84
N LYS A 295 -12.75 4.74 -6.80
CA LYS A 295 -11.57 5.56 -6.50
C LYS A 295 -11.00 6.22 -7.76
N HIS A 296 -11.12 5.54 -8.90
CA HIS A 296 -10.65 5.97 -10.20
C HIS A 296 -11.84 6.07 -11.16
N ASP A 297 -12.72 7.02 -10.90
CA ASP A 297 -13.94 7.23 -11.68
C ASP A 297 -13.59 7.47 -13.16
N PRO A 298 -13.99 6.59 -14.09
CA PRO A 298 -13.68 6.74 -15.50
C PRO A 298 -14.17 8.08 -16.08
N GLU A 299 -15.24 8.68 -15.55
CA GLU A 299 -15.71 10.01 -16.01
C GLU A 299 -14.68 11.13 -15.74
N LYS A 300 -13.82 10.93 -14.74
CA LYS A 300 -12.78 11.88 -14.34
C LYS A 300 -11.38 11.49 -14.78
N PHE A 301 -11.14 10.20 -14.99
CA PHE A 301 -9.82 9.69 -15.35
C PHE A 301 -9.71 9.32 -16.83
N GLY A 302 -10.77 8.79 -17.43
CA GLY A 302 -10.71 8.02 -18.68
C GLY A 302 -10.14 6.61 -18.47
N CYS A 303 -10.26 5.74 -19.48
CA CYS A 303 -9.73 4.37 -19.43
C CYS A 303 -8.24 4.32 -19.84
N SER A 304 -7.87 5.15 -20.82
CA SER A 304 -6.54 5.18 -21.44
C SER A 304 -5.38 5.53 -20.49
N PRO A 305 -5.51 6.35 -19.43
CA PRO A 305 -4.42 6.53 -18.47
C PRO A 305 -4.03 5.25 -17.72
N CYS A 306 -4.99 4.36 -17.49
CA CYS A 306 -4.75 3.09 -16.80
C CYS A 306 -4.28 1.99 -17.76
N HIS A 307 -4.80 1.97 -18.98
CA HIS A 307 -4.60 0.87 -19.92
C HIS A 307 -3.69 1.20 -21.12
N GLN A 308 -3.36 2.47 -21.35
CA GLN A 308 -2.84 2.98 -22.63
C GLN A 308 -3.80 2.75 -23.81
N GLY A 309 -3.29 2.81 -25.04
CA GLY A 309 -4.08 2.76 -26.27
C GLY A 309 -4.51 4.14 -26.77
N ASN A 310 -5.38 4.14 -27.78
CA ASN A 310 -5.93 5.34 -28.39
C ASN A 310 -7.41 5.49 -28.04
N GLY A 311 -7.67 6.17 -26.91
CA GLY A 311 -9.04 6.43 -26.45
C GLY A 311 -9.93 7.16 -27.46
N ARG A 312 -9.38 7.82 -28.49
CA ARG A 312 -10.18 8.57 -29.50
C ARG A 312 -10.69 7.69 -30.63
N ALA A 313 -10.04 6.57 -30.91
CA ALA A 313 -10.30 5.77 -32.10
C ALA A 313 -11.49 4.81 -31.90
N THR A 314 -12.42 4.84 -32.85
CA THR A 314 -13.62 3.98 -32.87
C THR A 314 -13.81 3.25 -34.19
N THR A 315 -12.88 3.44 -35.15
CA THR A 315 -12.98 2.93 -36.52
C THR A 315 -12.43 1.51 -36.68
N SER A 316 -11.70 0.98 -35.70
CA SER A 316 -11.17 -0.40 -35.70
C SER A 316 -10.54 -0.73 -34.34
N VAL A 317 -10.56 -2.01 -33.95
CA VAL A 317 -9.88 -2.50 -32.74
C VAL A 317 -8.38 -2.20 -32.76
N GLU A 318 -7.71 -2.39 -33.90
CA GLU A 318 -6.27 -2.15 -34.04
C GLU A 318 -5.87 -0.71 -33.71
N LYS A 319 -6.56 0.28 -34.32
CA LYS A 319 -6.34 1.70 -34.02
C LYS A 319 -6.71 2.06 -32.58
N ALA A 320 -7.82 1.54 -32.05
CA ALA A 320 -8.29 1.83 -30.69
C ALA A 320 -7.33 1.29 -29.61
N HIS A 321 -6.85 0.07 -29.78
CA HIS A 321 -5.86 -0.52 -28.88
C HIS A 321 -4.44 0.00 -29.14
N GLY A 322 -4.26 0.88 -30.14
CA GLY A 322 -2.97 1.49 -30.44
C GLY A 322 -1.93 0.53 -31.04
N ASN A 323 -2.36 -0.62 -31.57
CA ASN A 323 -1.47 -1.60 -32.25
C ASN A 323 -1.09 -1.16 -33.68
N TYR A 324 -1.52 0.03 -34.08
CA TYR A 324 -1.23 0.61 -35.38
C TYR A 324 0.19 1.21 -35.39
N GLU A 325 0.93 1.01 -36.48
CA GLU A 325 2.37 1.32 -36.58
C GLU A 325 2.77 2.78 -36.30
N HIS A 326 1.85 3.74 -36.49
CA HIS A 326 2.13 5.17 -36.21
C HIS A 326 1.69 5.60 -34.81
N TRP A 327 1.21 4.68 -33.98
CA TRP A 327 0.81 4.99 -32.61
C TRP A 327 1.90 4.58 -31.62
N LEU A 328 2.35 5.53 -30.81
CA LEU A 328 3.50 5.32 -29.92
C LEU A 328 3.16 4.48 -28.68
N TRP A 329 1.90 4.50 -28.23
CA TRP A 329 1.49 3.94 -26.93
C TRP A 329 0.35 2.91 -27.10
N PRO A 330 0.66 1.68 -27.52
CA PRO A 330 -0.32 0.60 -27.57
C PRO A 330 -0.85 0.28 -26.17
N LEU A 331 -2.00 -0.38 -26.10
CA LEU A 331 -2.57 -0.86 -24.85
C LEU A 331 -1.61 -1.82 -24.15
N PHE A 332 -1.49 -1.72 -22.83
CA PHE A 332 -0.67 -2.63 -22.05
C PHE A 332 -1.15 -4.08 -22.26
N PRO A 333 -0.24 -5.03 -22.51
CA PRO A 333 -0.59 -6.44 -22.56
C PRO A 333 -1.32 -6.88 -21.30
N LYS A 334 -2.22 -7.85 -21.41
CA LYS A 334 -3.12 -8.27 -20.33
C LYS A 334 -2.37 -8.58 -19.03
N GLU A 335 -1.20 -9.19 -19.12
CA GLU A 335 -0.35 -9.56 -18.00
C GLU A 335 0.44 -8.38 -17.38
N ASN A 336 0.44 -7.21 -18.02
CA ASN A 336 1.16 -6.00 -17.61
C ASN A 336 0.23 -4.80 -17.38
N VAL A 337 -1.10 -4.98 -17.33
CA VAL A 337 -2.05 -3.85 -17.16
C VAL A 337 -1.81 -3.03 -15.88
N GLU A 338 -1.24 -3.64 -14.84
CA GLU A 338 -0.85 -2.94 -13.61
C GLU A 338 0.29 -1.92 -13.81
N ALA A 339 0.92 -1.87 -15.00
CA ALA A 339 1.89 -0.84 -15.37
C ALA A 339 1.27 0.57 -15.33
N GLY A 340 -0.01 0.71 -15.67
CA GLY A 340 -0.72 1.98 -15.59
C GLY A 340 -0.72 2.58 -14.17
N CYS A 341 -0.86 1.72 -13.15
CA CYS A 341 -0.82 2.14 -11.75
C CYS A 341 0.48 2.87 -11.41
N GLN A 342 1.62 2.40 -11.95
CA GLN A 342 2.93 2.98 -11.65
C GLN A 342 3.09 4.41 -12.16
N THR A 343 2.41 4.76 -13.26
CA THR A 343 2.46 6.11 -13.87
C THR A 343 2.01 7.20 -12.89
N CYS A 344 1.05 6.90 -12.01
CA CYS A 344 0.49 7.83 -11.03
C CYS A 344 0.90 7.52 -9.58
N HIS A 345 1.26 6.28 -9.29
CA HIS A 345 1.64 5.79 -7.96
C HIS A 345 3.13 5.43 -7.87
N SER A 346 3.98 6.20 -8.54
CA SER A 346 5.44 5.99 -8.52
C SER A 346 6.05 6.19 -7.13
N ALA A 347 5.45 7.08 -6.32
CA ALA A 347 5.86 7.35 -4.95
C ALA A 347 5.42 6.28 -3.92
N ASP A 348 4.47 5.41 -4.27
CA ASP A 348 4.02 4.33 -3.38
C ASP A 348 4.95 3.13 -3.46
N MET A 349 5.50 2.67 -2.33
CA MET A 349 6.21 1.38 -2.30
C MET A 349 5.23 0.19 -2.32
N VAL A 350 4.03 0.35 -1.76
CA VAL A 350 2.99 -0.67 -1.68
C VAL A 350 1.66 -0.10 -2.16
N LEU A 351 1.13 -0.71 -3.21
CA LEU A 351 -0.18 -0.43 -3.76
C LEU A 351 -1.21 -1.42 -3.19
N ALA A 352 -2.17 -0.89 -2.44
CA ALA A 352 -3.29 -1.64 -1.92
C ALA A 352 -4.60 -0.86 -2.12
N SER A 353 -5.69 -1.57 -2.41
CA SER A 353 -7.04 -1.02 -2.43
C SER A 353 -7.93 -1.86 -1.52
N GLY A 354 -8.37 -1.29 -0.39
CA GLY A 354 -9.10 -2.06 0.62
C GLY A 354 -8.22 -3.19 1.14
N ASP A 355 -8.74 -4.42 1.08
CA ASP A 355 -8.02 -5.63 1.49
C ASP A 355 -7.20 -6.29 0.35
N VAL A 356 -7.22 -5.72 -0.86
CA VAL A 356 -6.56 -6.28 -2.03
C VAL A 356 -5.20 -5.63 -2.28
N GLN A 357 -4.16 -6.45 -2.46
CA GLN A 357 -2.84 -6.00 -2.91
C GLN A 357 -2.65 -6.27 -4.41
N TRP A 358 -2.16 -5.26 -5.13
CA TRP A 358 -1.80 -5.38 -6.54
C TRP A 358 -0.47 -6.11 -6.69
N LYS A 359 -0.56 -7.44 -6.81
CA LYS A 359 0.58 -8.34 -6.64
C LYS A 359 1.70 -8.09 -7.66
N THR A 360 1.37 -7.94 -8.94
CA THR A 360 2.37 -7.89 -10.02
C THR A 360 3.22 -6.63 -9.89
N ILE A 361 2.60 -5.47 -9.69
CA ILE A 361 3.32 -4.21 -9.56
C ILE A 361 4.09 -4.11 -8.24
N ASN A 362 3.51 -4.57 -7.13
CA ASN A 362 4.20 -4.58 -5.83
C ASN A 362 5.43 -5.51 -5.86
N GLU A 363 5.31 -6.68 -6.50
CA GLU A 363 6.44 -7.60 -6.67
C GLU A 363 7.51 -6.98 -7.58
N GLY A 364 7.14 -6.30 -8.66
CA GLY A 364 8.09 -5.57 -9.52
C GLY A 364 8.90 -4.52 -8.75
N LYS A 365 8.20 -3.70 -7.95
CA LYS A 365 8.82 -2.70 -7.05
C LYS A 365 9.77 -3.32 -6.03
N ASP A 366 9.36 -4.43 -5.42
CA ASP A 366 10.17 -5.15 -4.45
C ASP A 366 11.41 -5.77 -5.11
N LEU A 367 11.24 -6.43 -6.26
CA LEU A 367 12.33 -7.08 -7.01
C LEU A 367 13.40 -6.08 -7.42
N PHE A 368 13.01 -4.87 -7.85
CA PHE A 368 13.98 -3.83 -8.23
C PHE A 368 14.99 -3.53 -7.11
N ARG A 369 14.52 -3.43 -5.85
CA ARG A 369 15.41 -3.33 -4.68
C ARG A 369 16.08 -4.66 -4.35
N GLN A 370 15.29 -5.73 -4.19
CA GLN A 370 15.77 -6.99 -3.61
C GLN A 370 16.77 -7.73 -4.50
N ARG A 371 16.70 -7.56 -5.83
CA ARG A 371 17.64 -8.12 -6.81
C ARG A 371 18.85 -7.21 -7.08
N GLY A 372 18.92 -6.07 -6.39
CA GLY A 372 20.07 -5.16 -6.45
C GLY A 372 20.12 -4.27 -7.70
N CYS A 373 19.00 -4.10 -8.43
CA CYS A 373 18.97 -3.22 -9.60
C CYS A 373 19.37 -1.79 -9.21
N VAL A 374 18.94 -1.32 -8.03
CA VAL A 374 19.29 -0.02 -7.42
C VAL A 374 20.80 0.22 -7.21
N GLY A 375 21.60 -0.85 -7.18
CA GLY A 375 23.06 -0.73 -7.08
C GLY A 375 23.71 -0.29 -8.40
N CYS A 376 23.10 -0.63 -9.53
CA CYS A 376 23.58 -0.24 -10.86
C CYS A 376 22.75 0.88 -11.48
N HIS A 377 21.45 0.88 -11.28
CA HIS A 377 20.51 1.80 -11.93
C HIS A 377 19.96 2.80 -10.93
N ARG A 378 19.91 4.07 -11.32
CA ARG A 378 19.15 5.09 -10.60
C ARG A 378 17.67 4.90 -10.90
N TYR A 379 16.84 5.10 -9.87
CA TYR A 379 15.39 5.18 -9.97
C TYR A 379 14.87 6.09 -8.86
N GLU A 380 13.98 7.02 -9.17
CA GLU A 380 13.45 8.00 -8.22
C GLU A 380 12.71 7.32 -7.05
N GLY A 381 13.02 7.75 -5.82
CA GLY A 381 12.44 7.19 -4.59
C GLY A 381 13.20 5.99 -3.99
N TYR A 382 14.06 5.32 -4.75
CA TYR A 382 14.89 4.21 -4.25
C TYR A 382 16.27 4.69 -3.81
N ASP A 383 16.70 4.28 -2.61
CA ASP A 383 18.05 4.46 -2.04
C ASP A 383 18.62 5.86 -2.34
N LYS A 384 17.90 6.90 -1.93
CA LYS A 384 18.26 8.30 -2.15
C LYS A 384 19.30 8.83 -1.16
N GLU A 385 19.47 8.14 -0.04
CA GLU A 385 20.35 8.53 1.05
C GLU A 385 21.80 8.82 0.61
N PRO A 386 22.43 8.06 -0.31
CA PRO A 386 23.77 8.39 -0.81
C PRO A 386 23.84 9.73 -1.56
N GLU A 387 22.79 10.08 -2.32
CA GLU A 387 22.74 11.35 -3.06
C GLU A 387 22.49 12.52 -2.12
N ASP A 388 21.59 12.34 -1.14
CA ASP A 388 21.31 13.31 -0.08
C ASP A 388 22.58 13.55 0.76
N LEU A 389 23.35 12.50 1.07
CA LEU A 389 24.61 12.60 1.81
C LEU A 389 25.67 13.37 1.02
N ASN A 390 25.84 13.05 -0.27
CA ASN A 390 26.76 13.77 -1.16
C ASN A 390 26.40 15.25 -1.27
N SER A 391 25.11 15.57 -1.40
CA SER A 391 24.61 16.95 -1.43
C SER A 391 24.92 17.68 -0.13
N ALA A 392 24.65 17.05 1.02
CA ALA A 392 24.96 17.62 2.33
C ALA A 392 26.47 17.87 2.50
N SER A 393 27.32 16.91 2.13
CA SER A 393 28.77 17.07 2.17
C SER A 393 29.30 18.19 1.26
N GLN A 394 28.71 18.38 0.07
CA GLN A 394 29.07 19.49 -0.81
C GLN A 394 28.68 20.85 -0.21
N GLN A 395 27.48 20.95 0.38
CA GLN A 395 27.03 22.16 1.05
C GLN A 395 27.89 22.51 2.26
N MET A 396 28.25 21.52 3.10
CA MET A 396 29.17 21.72 4.23
C MET A 396 30.51 22.29 3.75
N LYS A 397 31.10 21.68 2.72
CA LYS A 397 32.38 22.16 2.17
C LYS A 397 32.32 23.61 1.65
N GLN A 398 31.20 24.00 1.04
CA GLN A 398 30.99 25.39 0.59
C GLN A 398 30.88 26.35 1.77
N LEU A 399 30.12 25.98 2.80
CA LEU A 399 29.95 26.77 4.02
C LEU A 399 31.27 26.96 4.77
N GLU A 400 32.09 25.92 4.90
CA GLU A 400 33.41 26.01 5.53
C GLU A 400 34.37 26.91 4.75
N GLN A 401 34.34 26.84 3.42
CA GLN A 401 35.14 27.73 2.57
C GLN A 401 34.72 29.18 2.76
N GLN A 402 33.41 29.45 2.82
CA GLN A 402 32.88 30.78 3.09
C GLN A 402 33.33 31.28 4.47
N ARG A 403 33.20 30.45 5.51
CA ARG A 403 33.65 30.76 6.87
C ARG A 403 35.15 31.09 6.92
N ALA A 404 35.98 30.29 6.27
CA ALA A 404 37.42 30.53 6.22
C ALA A 404 37.77 31.86 5.51
N GLN A 405 37.00 32.25 4.50
CA GLN A 405 37.14 33.55 3.84
C GLN A 405 36.68 34.71 4.74
N ASN A 406 35.53 34.56 5.41
CA ASN A 406 35.00 35.54 6.36
C ASN A 406 36.00 35.82 7.49
N VAL A 407 36.58 34.78 8.08
CA VAL A 407 37.60 34.92 9.15
C VAL A 407 38.81 35.74 8.66
N LYS A 408 39.32 35.43 7.46
CA LYS A 408 40.45 36.18 6.87
C LYS A 408 40.07 37.64 6.59
N GLN A 409 38.89 37.87 6.03
CA GLN A 409 38.40 39.20 5.70
C GLN A 409 38.13 40.04 6.96
N ALA A 410 37.54 39.45 7.99
CA ALA A 410 37.30 40.09 9.28
C ALA A 410 38.62 40.50 9.95
N ALA A 411 39.61 39.61 9.96
CA ALA A 411 40.95 39.92 10.48
C ALA A 411 41.62 41.07 9.70
N TYR A 412 41.46 41.09 8.37
CA TYR A 412 41.95 42.17 7.52
C TYR A 412 41.25 43.51 7.81
N LEU A 413 39.92 43.51 7.92
CA LEU A 413 39.13 44.69 8.25
C LEU A 413 39.47 45.24 9.64
N MET A 414 39.66 44.36 10.64
CA MET A 414 40.10 44.77 11.98
C MET A 414 41.47 45.43 11.93
N LYS A 415 42.41 44.87 11.17
CA LYS A 415 43.74 45.47 10.98
C LYS A 415 43.68 46.84 10.28
N GLN A 416 42.73 47.03 9.34
CA GLN A 416 42.49 48.34 8.72
C GLN A 416 41.85 49.32 9.71
N ALA A 417 40.91 48.85 10.54
CA ALA A 417 40.28 49.67 11.57
C ALA A 417 41.32 50.17 12.59
N ASP A 418 42.28 49.33 12.99
CA ASP A 418 43.39 49.70 13.87
C ASP A 418 44.32 50.77 13.27
N ALA A 419 44.33 50.90 11.93
CA ALA A 419 45.16 51.85 11.20
C ALA A 419 44.38 53.08 10.68
N ALA A 420 43.09 53.18 10.97
CA ALA A 420 42.22 54.23 10.45
C ALA A 420 42.55 55.60 11.09
N GLN A 421 42.42 56.68 10.30
CA GLN A 421 42.75 58.04 10.74
C GLN A 421 41.61 58.72 11.52
N SER A 422 40.40 58.16 11.48
CA SER A 422 39.24 58.68 12.20
C SER A 422 38.46 57.57 12.91
N ASN A 423 37.80 57.93 14.02
CA ASN A 423 36.94 57.00 14.75
C ASN A 423 35.74 56.53 13.93
N GLU A 424 35.22 57.37 13.03
CA GLU A 424 34.09 57.02 12.17
C GLU A 424 34.47 55.92 11.16
N GLU A 425 35.65 56.03 10.56
CA GLU A 425 36.19 55.01 9.64
C GLU A 425 36.51 53.70 10.39
N ALA A 426 37.15 53.79 11.56
CA ALA A 426 37.43 52.64 12.42
C ALA A 426 36.16 51.89 12.82
N ASN A 427 35.11 52.62 13.22
CA ASN A 427 33.82 52.03 13.60
C ASN A 427 33.15 51.33 12.40
N GLN A 428 33.12 51.95 11.22
CA GLN A 428 32.56 51.32 10.01
C GLN A 428 33.27 50.01 9.62
N LEU A 429 34.60 49.96 9.72
CA LEU A 429 35.39 48.77 9.43
C LEU A 429 35.18 47.67 10.48
N ASN A 430 35.09 48.05 11.75
CA ASN A 430 34.77 47.14 12.85
C ASN A 430 33.35 46.58 12.73
N ASP A 431 32.36 47.39 12.36
CA ASP A 431 30.97 46.95 12.14
C ASP A 431 30.91 45.89 11.02
N LYS A 432 31.66 46.09 9.93
CA LYS A 432 31.79 45.09 8.86
C LYS A 432 32.45 43.80 9.34
N ALA A 433 33.51 43.90 10.15
CA ALA A 433 34.17 42.73 10.72
C ALA A 433 33.26 41.96 11.71
N VAL A 434 32.47 42.67 12.52
CA VAL A 434 31.46 42.09 13.41
C VAL A 434 30.36 41.41 12.60
N ALA A 435 29.86 42.04 11.53
CA ALA A 435 28.86 41.44 10.65
C ALA A 435 29.33 40.09 10.06
N LEU A 436 30.60 40.01 9.63
CA LEU A 436 31.18 38.75 9.15
C LEU A 436 31.24 37.67 10.25
N LYS A 437 31.57 38.03 11.49
CA LYS A 437 31.55 37.08 12.63
C LYS A 437 30.14 36.60 12.98
N VAL A 438 29.14 37.47 12.87
CA VAL A 438 27.73 37.09 13.05
C VAL A 438 27.30 36.12 11.94
N GLU A 439 27.73 36.37 10.71
CA GLU A 439 27.47 35.44 9.59
C GLU A 439 28.15 34.09 9.79
N ASP A 440 29.40 34.06 10.27
CA ASP A 440 30.09 32.83 10.65
C ASP A 440 29.32 32.04 11.73
N SER A 441 28.68 32.73 12.69
CA SER A 441 27.86 32.06 13.70
C SER A 441 26.62 31.37 13.11
N LYS A 442 26.02 31.94 12.04
CA LYS A 442 24.92 31.29 11.31
C LYS A 442 25.42 30.12 10.47
N ILE A 443 26.57 30.29 9.83
CA ILE A 443 27.24 29.21 9.08
C ILE A 443 27.51 28.02 10.01
N ASP A 444 28.03 28.26 11.21
CA ASP A 444 28.29 27.21 12.21
C ASP A 444 27.00 26.47 12.58
N GLY A 445 25.88 27.19 12.76
CA GLY A 445 24.56 26.58 12.99
C GLY A 445 24.07 25.71 11.81
N HIS A 446 24.31 26.13 10.57
CA HIS A 446 23.96 25.34 9.38
C HIS A 446 24.84 24.09 9.24
N ILE A 447 26.14 24.18 9.52
CA ILE A 447 27.05 23.02 9.51
C ILE A 447 26.56 22.00 10.55
N GLN A 448 26.24 22.43 11.77
CA GLN A 448 25.72 21.53 12.80
C GLN A 448 24.39 20.85 12.39
N GLN A 449 23.50 21.57 11.70
CA GLN A 449 22.27 21.01 11.16
C GLN A 449 22.57 19.94 10.08
N LEU A 450 23.51 20.21 9.18
CA LEU A 450 23.94 19.27 8.15
C LEU A 450 24.61 18.05 8.78
N ASP A 451 25.45 18.20 9.81
CA ASP A 451 26.05 17.08 10.54
C ASP A 451 24.97 16.16 11.13
N PHE A 452 23.95 16.72 11.81
CA PHE A 452 22.82 15.91 12.32
C PHE A 452 22.06 15.18 11.21
N GLN A 453 21.86 15.84 10.07
CA GLN A 453 21.24 15.23 8.90
C GLN A 453 22.11 14.09 8.35
N THR A 454 23.43 14.29 8.21
CA THR A 454 24.36 13.26 7.72
C THR A 454 24.41 12.05 8.64
N HIS A 455 24.38 12.25 9.97
CA HIS A 455 24.29 11.18 10.95
C HIS A 455 23.06 10.28 10.70
N SER A 456 21.89 10.91 10.52
CA SER A 456 20.64 10.18 10.23
C SER A 456 20.69 9.48 8.87
N LEU A 457 21.22 10.13 7.83
CA LEU A 457 21.36 9.54 6.49
C LEU A 457 22.32 8.35 6.47
N MET A 458 23.44 8.44 7.19
CA MET A 458 24.42 7.36 7.36
C MET A 458 23.84 6.15 8.11
N GLN A 459 22.98 6.40 9.10
CA GLN A 459 22.21 5.34 9.74
C GLN A 459 21.17 4.75 8.81
N ASP A 460 20.44 5.56 8.04
CA ASP A 460 19.38 5.12 7.13
C ASP A 460 19.96 4.32 5.96
N MET A 461 21.12 4.71 5.43
CA MET A 461 21.76 4.06 4.27
C MET A 461 22.03 2.56 4.49
N LYS A 462 21.57 1.74 3.54
CA LYS A 462 21.77 0.28 3.52
C LYS A 462 22.34 -0.15 2.18
N LYS A 463 23.35 -1.02 2.20
CA LYS A 463 23.92 -1.61 0.99
C LYS A 463 23.27 -2.98 0.72
N ILE A 464 23.05 -3.28 -0.56
CA ILE A 464 22.52 -4.57 -1.01
C ILE A 464 23.53 -5.70 -0.72
N GLY A 465 24.80 -5.43 -1.02
CA GLY A 465 25.92 -6.34 -0.79
C GLY A 465 26.57 -6.11 0.59
N PRO A 466 27.23 -7.15 1.14
CA PRO A 466 28.01 -7.00 2.38
C PRO A 466 29.18 -6.02 2.21
N ASN A 467 29.61 -5.44 3.34
CA ASN A 467 30.88 -4.72 3.44
C ASN A 467 32.05 -5.67 3.10
N LEU A 468 32.82 -5.33 2.06
CA LEU A 468 33.97 -6.09 1.58
C LEU A 468 35.31 -5.59 2.15
N LYS A 469 35.33 -4.47 2.90
CA LYS A 469 36.52 -4.08 3.66
C LYS A 469 36.91 -5.14 4.70
N ASP A 470 35.92 -5.86 5.22
CA ASP A 470 36.11 -6.95 6.20
C ASP A 470 36.45 -8.31 5.57
N VAL A 471 36.67 -8.39 4.25
CA VAL A 471 36.71 -9.67 3.53
C VAL A 471 37.75 -10.67 4.07
N ARG A 472 38.96 -10.20 4.43
CA ARG A 472 40.04 -11.05 4.98
C ARG A 472 39.71 -11.61 6.35
N LEU A 473 38.92 -10.85 7.12
CA LEU A 473 38.47 -11.23 8.46
C LEU A 473 37.32 -12.24 8.36
N LYS A 474 36.50 -12.10 7.32
CA LYS A 474 35.21 -12.78 7.18
C LYS A 474 35.28 -14.09 6.39
N LEU A 475 36.04 -14.13 5.30
CA LEU A 475 35.94 -15.18 4.30
C LEU A 475 37.19 -16.04 4.21
N ASN A 476 36.99 -17.30 3.83
CA ASN A 476 38.07 -18.14 3.32
C ASN A 476 38.55 -17.59 1.96
N LYS A 477 39.85 -17.37 1.84
CA LYS A 477 40.54 -16.87 0.64
C LYS A 477 40.18 -17.68 -0.61
N ASN A 478 40.24 -19.01 -0.52
CA ASN A 478 40.05 -19.95 -1.62
C ASN A 478 38.60 -20.02 -2.10
N TRP A 479 37.64 -19.54 -1.31
CA TRP A 479 36.22 -19.53 -1.68
C TRP A 479 35.83 -18.35 -2.58
N ILE A 480 36.53 -17.22 -2.49
CA ILE A 480 36.18 -15.99 -3.21
C ILE A 480 36.04 -16.21 -4.74
N PRO A 481 36.98 -16.91 -5.40
CA PRO A 481 36.87 -17.18 -6.84
C PRO A 481 35.65 -18.04 -7.20
N VAL A 482 35.30 -19.02 -6.34
CA VAL A 482 34.14 -19.90 -6.53
C VAL A 482 32.85 -19.07 -6.53
N TRP A 483 32.75 -18.11 -5.62
CA TRP A 483 31.60 -17.21 -5.54
C TRP A 483 31.45 -16.33 -6.78
N LEU A 484 32.55 -15.72 -7.26
CA LEU A 484 32.51 -14.82 -8.41
C LEU A 484 32.20 -15.53 -9.73
N LYS A 485 32.52 -16.83 -9.84
CA LYS A 485 32.30 -17.61 -11.06
C LYS A 485 30.82 -17.82 -11.39
N LYS A 486 30.05 -18.37 -10.44
CA LYS A 486 28.60 -18.57 -10.59
C LYS A 486 27.92 -18.63 -9.21
N PRO A 487 27.54 -17.48 -8.62
CA PRO A 487 26.99 -17.41 -7.26
C PRO A 487 25.80 -18.35 -7.00
N THR A 488 24.97 -18.61 -8.02
CA THR A 488 23.76 -19.45 -7.93
C THR A 488 24.07 -20.93 -7.66
N ASP A 489 25.24 -21.42 -8.07
CA ASP A 489 25.65 -22.81 -7.84
C ASP A 489 25.98 -23.05 -6.36
N PHE A 490 26.46 -22.00 -5.68
CA PHE A 490 26.65 -22.03 -4.23
C PHE A 490 25.34 -21.76 -3.49
N ARG A 491 24.56 -20.78 -3.96
CA ARG A 491 23.29 -20.37 -3.34
C ARG A 491 22.26 -19.99 -4.40
N PRO A 492 21.28 -20.86 -4.72
CA PRO A 492 20.30 -20.60 -5.78
C PRO A 492 19.46 -19.33 -5.58
N THR A 493 19.16 -18.96 -4.33
CA THR A 493 18.38 -17.76 -3.97
C THR A 493 19.22 -16.49 -3.80
N THR A 494 20.48 -16.49 -4.25
CA THR A 494 21.39 -15.35 -4.09
C THR A 494 20.90 -14.07 -4.78
N LYS A 495 21.19 -12.93 -4.15
CA LYS A 495 21.02 -11.59 -4.73
C LYS A 495 22.24 -11.13 -5.55
N MET A 496 23.40 -11.76 -5.36
CA MET A 496 24.59 -11.47 -6.16
C MET A 496 24.37 -12.02 -7.57
N PRO A 497 24.37 -11.19 -8.61
CA PRO A 497 24.14 -11.66 -9.97
C PRO A 497 25.40 -12.27 -10.57
N ASN A 498 25.24 -12.98 -11.69
CA ASN A 498 26.36 -13.51 -12.46
C ASN A 498 26.85 -12.47 -13.47
N PHE A 499 28.08 -11.99 -13.28
CA PHE A 499 28.72 -10.98 -14.14
C PHE A 499 29.37 -11.55 -15.39
N ARG A 500 29.36 -12.89 -15.58
CA ARG A 500 29.96 -13.60 -16.72
C ARG A 500 31.44 -13.25 -16.90
N LEU A 501 32.16 -13.21 -15.78
CA LEU A 501 33.58 -12.87 -15.72
C LEU A 501 34.44 -13.98 -16.33
N THR A 502 35.52 -13.61 -16.99
CA THR A 502 36.56 -14.56 -17.40
C THR A 502 37.37 -15.04 -16.18
N ASP A 503 38.07 -16.17 -16.30
CA ASP A 503 38.88 -16.69 -15.20
C ASP A 503 39.97 -15.68 -14.75
N ASP A 504 40.56 -14.92 -15.68
CA ASP A 504 41.57 -13.90 -15.35
C ASP A 504 40.95 -12.68 -14.65
N GLN A 505 39.76 -12.24 -15.08
CA GLN A 505 39.00 -11.21 -14.38
C GLN A 505 38.63 -11.66 -12.96
N ILE A 506 38.21 -12.91 -12.78
CA ILE A 506 37.91 -13.48 -11.45
C ILE A 506 39.15 -13.44 -10.57
N LYS A 507 40.32 -13.86 -11.08
CA LYS A 507 41.58 -13.83 -10.32
C LYS A 507 41.94 -12.41 -9.90
N ALA A 508 41.88 -11.46 -10.82
CA ALA A 508 42.21 -10.06 -10.59
C ALA A 508 41.26 -9.40 -9.56
N ILE A 509 39.94 -9.54 -9.74
CA ILE A 509 38.94 -9.00 -8.79
C ILE A 509 39.13 -9.61 -7.41
N SER A 510 39.33 -10.94 -7.33
CA SER A 510 39.58 -11.64 -6.07
C SER A 510 40.81 -11.07 -5.36
N ALA A 511 41.92 -10.92 -6.10
CA ALA A 511 43.17 -10.36 -5.59
C ALA A 511 42.98 -8.94 -5.04
N TYR A 512 42.28 -8.05 -5.78
CA TYR A 512 42.04 -6.69 -5.30
C TYR A 512 41.25 -6.68 -4.00
N VAL A 513 40.08 -7.34 -3.98
CA VAL A 513 39.17 -7.34 -2.82
C VAL A 513 39.93 -7.87 -1.59
N TRP A 514 40.67 -8.96 -1.74
CA TRP A 514 41.48 -9.54 -0.67
C TRP A 514 42.60 -8.60 -0.19
N GLN A 515 43.43 -8.09 -1.09
CA GLN A 515 44.56 -7.22 -0.72
C GLN A 515 44.14 -5.82 -0.25
N SER A 516 42.90 -5.40 -0.51
CA SER A 516 42.32 -4.15 0.02
C SER A 516 41.64 -4.31 1.38
N GLY A 517 41.37 -5.54 1.80
CA GLY A 517 40.67 -5.81 3.05
C GLY A 517 41.52 -5.57 4.29
N PHE A 518 40.86 -5.28 5.41
CA PHE A 518 41.46 -5.06 6.72
C PHE A 518 42.21 -6.29 7.23
N THR A 519 43.25 -6.03 8.03
CA THR A 519 44.08 -7.06 8.67
C THR A 519 44.02 -6.99 10.19
N ASP A 520 43.11 -6.21 10.74
CA ASP A 520 42.91 -6.07 12.18
C ASP A 520 42.65 -7.44 12.83
N PRO A 521 43.21 -7.72 14.02
CA PRO A 521 43.06 -9.01 14.67
C PRO A 521 41.61 -9.25 15.11
N LEU A 522 41.09 -10.46 14.86
CA LEU A 522 39.81 -10.91 15.40
C LEU A 522 39.99 -11.61 16.75
N PRO A 523 39.19 -11.27 17.78
CA PRO A 523 39.17 -12.01 19.03
C PRO A 523 38.78 -13.48 18.82
N LYS A 524 39.55 -14.41 19.38
CA LYS A 524 39.27 -15.84 19.31
C LYS A 524 38.02 -16.23 20.10
N GLN A 525 37.18 -17.05 19.49
CA GLN A 525 35.93 -17.54 20.06
C GLN A 525 36.03 -19.04 20.34
N LYS A 526 35.42 -19.48 21.45
CA LYS A 526 35.27 -20.91 21.75
C LYS A 526 34.05 -21.47 20.99
N PRO A 527 34.07 -22.75 20.58
CA PRO A 527 32.87 -23.43 20.08
C PRO A 527 31.74 -23.42 21.12
N GLY A 528 30.50 -23.32 20.63
CA GLY A 528 29.26 -23.40 21.41
C GLY A 528 28.53 -24.74 21.25
N ASN A 529 27.31 -24.82 21.78
CA ASN A 529 26.41 -25.96 21.67
C ASN A 529 25.54 -25.85 20.39
N ALA A 530 25.78 -26.74 19.43
CA ALA A 530 25.05 -26.75 18.16
C ALA A 530 23.55 -27.08 18.29
N ALA A 531 23.14 -27.91 19.26
CA ALA A 531 21.73 -28.27 19.44
C ALA A 531 20.93 -27.06 19.97
N HIS A 532 21.48 -26.35 20.96
CA HIS A 532 20.89 -25.11 21.44
C HIS A 532 20.94 -24.01 20.36
N GLY A 533 22.04 -23.93 19.61
CA GLY A 533 22.16 -23.02 18.46
C GLY A 533 21.07 -23.21 17.40
N LYS A 534 20.70 -24.47 17.12
CA LYS A 534 19.57 -24.81 16.23
C LYS A 534 18.25 -24.29 16.81
N GLU A 535 17.96 -24.60 18.07
CA GLU A 535 16.75 -24.13 18.75
C GLU A 535 16.65 -22.60 18.70
N LEU A 536 17.73 -21.90 19.03
CA LEU A 536 17.82 -20.43 18.95
C LEU A 536 17.55 -19.93 17.53
N PHE A 537 18.17 -20.53 16.52
CA PHE A 537 17.99 -20.13 15.13
C PHE A 537 16.52 -20.24 14.69
N GLU A 538 15.87 -21.34 15.06
CA GLU A 538 14.49 -21.60 14.67
C GLU A 538 13.52 -20.68 15.45
N THR A 539 13.78 -20.44 16.74
CA THR A 539 12.82 -19.81 17.66
C THR A 539 12.99 -18.30 17.81
N ARG A 540 14.21 -17.75 17.75
CA ARG A 540 14.48 -16.32 18.02
C ARG A 540 14.03 -15.39 16.89
N GLY A 541 13.72 -15.93 15.72
CA GLY A 541 13.18 -15.19 14.57
C GLY A 541 14.09 -15.12 13.34
N CYS A 542 15.23 -15.83 13.32
CA CYS A 542 16.14 -15.85 12.16
C CYS A 542 15.41 -16.26 10.87
N LEU A 543 14.51 -17.25 10.98
CA LEU A 543 13.74 -17.79 9.86
C LEU A 543 12.74 -16.82 9.23
N GLY A 544 12.43 -15.68 9.86
CA GLY A 544 11.59 -14.65 9.26
C GLY A 544 12.25 -13.94 8.07
N CYS A 545 13.59 -13.91 8.06
CA CYS A 545 14.40 -13.29 7.01
C CYS A 545 15.32 -14.29 6.29
N HIS A 546 15.94 -15.21 7.03
CA HIS A 546 16.87 -16.21 6.50
C HIS A 546 16.17 -17.52 6.22
N SER A 547 16.71 -18.28 5.27
CA SER A 547 16.33 -19.67 5.03
C SER A 547 17.44 -20.64 5.44
N ILE A 548 17.06 -21.88 5.69
CA ILE A 548 17.95 -23.02 5.94
C ILE A 548 17.39 -24.26 5.24
N GLY A 549 18.23 -25.21 4.86
CA GLY A 549 17.88 -26.29 3.93
C GLY A 549 17.98 -25.85 2.46
N GLU A 550 17.84 -26.80 1.55
CA GLU A 550 17.90 -26.61 0.09
C GLU A 550 16.82 -27.44 -0.58
N GLY A 551 16.44 -27.10 -1.82
CA GLY A 551 15.41 -27.84 -2.56
C GLY A 551 14.05 -27.83 -1.84
N SER A 552 13.42 -29.00 -1.74
CA SER A 552 12.13 -29.19 -1.03
C SER A 552 12.20 -28.96 0.47
N ASP A 553 13.40 -29.07 1.05
CA ASP A 553 13.61 -29.02 2.50
C ASP A 553 13.92 -27.60 2.99
N MET A 554 13.93 -26.61 2.07
CA MET A 554 14.20 -25.23 2.40
C MET A 554 13.05 -24.64 3.24
N GLN A 555 13.40 -24.13 4.42
CA GLN A 555 12.50 -23.47 5.36
C GLN A 555 12.99 -22.05 5.64
N GLY A 556 12.06 -21.11 5.84
CA GLY A 556 12.42 -19.71 6.13
C GLY A 556 12.21 -18.75 4.97
N GLY A 557 12.52 -17.48 5.22
CA GLY A 557 12.39 -16.39 4.26
C GLY A 557 13.57 -16.30 3.31
N THR A 558 13.33 -15.73 2.13
CA THR A 558 14.36 -15.49 1.10
C THR A 558 14.80 -14.02 1.01
N PHE A 559 14.32 -13.18 1.94
CA PHE A 559 14.74 -11.78 2.03
C PHE A 559 16.24 -11.66 2.33
N ALA A 560 16.76 -12.50 3.22
CA ALA A 560 18.18 -12.60 3.55
C ALA A 560 18.78 -13.91 3.03
N ALA A 561 20.08 -14.08 3.24
CA ALA A 561 20.83 -15.23 2.75
C ALA A 561 20.27 -16.57 3.26
N ASN A 562 20.18 -17.58 2.40
CA ASN A 562 20.18 -18.97 2.85
C ASN A 562 21.51 -19.27 3.56
N LEU A 563 21.44 -19.82 4.78
CA LEU A 563 22.61 -19.99 5.66
C LEU A 563 23.15 -21.42 5.72
N THR A 564 22.54 -22.38 5.03
CA THR A 564 22.93 -23.81 5.06
C THR A 564 24.42 -24.02 4.83
N ARG A 565 25.00 -23.33 3.85
CA ARG A 565 26.41 -23.52 3.45
C ARG A 565 27.36 -22.48 4.02
N VAL A 566 26.93 -21.66 4.99
CA VAL A 566 27.75 -20.53 5.48
C VAL A 566 29.08 -20.99 6.09
N GLY A 567 29.12 -22.17 6.69
CA GLY A 567 30.33 -22.77 7.27
C GLY A 567 31.40 -23.16 6.27
N GLU A 568 31.07 -23.24 4.98
CA GLU A 568 32.06 -23.50 3.93
C GLU A 568 32.92 -22.27 3.64
N LYS A 569 32.41 -21.06 3.93
CA LYS A 569 33.06 -19.81 3.53
C LYS A 569 33.46 -18.90 4.68
N ALA A 570 32.78 -18.98 5.82
CA ALA A 570 32.89 -17.97 6.88
C ALA A 570 33.96 -18.36 7.91
N ASN A 571 34.71 -17.37 8.37
CA ASN A 571 35.52 -17.48 9.58
C ASN A 571 34.60 -17.56 10.82
N TYR A 572 34.84 -18.54 11.69
CA TYR A 572 34.03 -18.75 12.90
C TYR A 572 34.03 -17.55 13.86
N ASP A 573 35.21 -16.99 14.15
CA ASP A 573 35.37 -15.85 15.06
C ASP A 573 34.57 -14.63 14.54
N TYR A 574 34.65 -14.38 13.24
CA TYR A 574 33.86 -13.34 12.57
C TYR A 574 32.36 -13.65 12.63
N LEU A 575 31.96 -14.90 12.40
CA LEU A 575 30.56 -15.30 12.39
C LEU A 575 29.91 -15.07 13.76
N VAL A 576 30.59 -15.41 14.85
CA VAL A 576 30.12 -15.12 16.23
C VAL A 576 29.94 -13.61 16.42
N ARG A 577 30.95 -12.80 16.04
CA ARG A 577 30.86 -11.33 16.09
C ARG A 577 29.64 -10.80 15.32
N TRP A 578 29.44 -11.31 14.11
CA TRP A 578 28.35 -10.89 13.21
C TRP A 578 26.97 -11.28 13.74
N VAL A 579 26.82 -12.50 14.26
CA VAL A 579 25.56 -12.99 14.84
C VAL A 579 25.21 -12.23 16.12
N HIS A 580 26.22 -11.89 16.93
CA HIS A 580 26.02 -11.09 18.14
C HIS A 580 25.63 -9.64 17.81
N ASN A 581 26.38 -8.98 16.92
CA ASN A 581 26.11 -7.60 16.51
C ASN A 581 26.59 -7.30 15.08
N ALA A 582 25.71 -7.46 14.10
CA ALA A 582 26.02 -7.21 12.68
C ALA A 582 26.35 -5.73 12.36
N ARG A 583 25.96 -4.78 13.23
CA ARG A 583 26.24 -3.34 13.05
C ARG A 583 27.70 -3.00 13.31
N GLN A 584 28.41 -3.82 14.07
CA GLN A 584 29.79 -3.56 14.45
C GLN A 584 30.69 -3.55 13.21
N ARG A 585 31.31 -2.39 12.94
CA ARG A 585 32.38 -2.27 11.94
C ARG A 585 33.72 -2.65 12.55
N THR A 586 34.69 -2.98 11.72
CA THR A 586 36.09 -3.11 12.16
C THR A 586 36.74 -1.74 12.36
N ARG A 587 36.44 -0.78 11.47
CA ARG A 587 36.88 0.62 11.56
C ARG A 587 35.74 1.56 11.14
N PRO A 588 35.57 2.73 11.78
CA PRO A 588 34.66 3.76 11.29
C PRO A 588 35.21 4.41 10.01
N TYR A 589 34.31 4.87 9.14
CA TYR A 589 34.69 5.58 7.91
C TYR A 589 34.33 7.05 8.03
N CYS A 590 35.26 7.94 7.72
CA CYS A 590 35.02 9.38 7.60
C CYS A 590 34.63 9.72 6.16
N PRO A 591 33.38 10.15 5.89
CA PRO A 591 32.95 10.55 4.54
C PRO A 591 33.63 11.83 4.05
N TYR A 592 34.03 12.70 4.97
CA TYR A 592 34.68 13.98 4.65
C TYR A 592 36.13 13.78 4.17
N GLU A 593 36.97 13.10 4.96
CA GLU A 593 38.34 12.73 4.56
C GLU A 593 38.42 11.58 3.55
N LYS A 594 37.31 10.87 3.35
CA LYS A 594 37.21 9.68 2.50
C LYS A 594 38.15 8.57 2.93
N LYS A 595 38.21 8.32 4.23
CA LYS A 595 39.20 7.45 4.86
C LYS A 595 38.61 6.66 6.01
N ASP A 596 39.02 5.39 6.12
CA ASP A 596 38.80 4.61 7.35
C ASP A 596 39.71 5.14 8.47
N ILE A 597 39.12 5.48 9.62
CA ILE A 597 39.81 6.06 10.76
C ILE A 597 40.27 4.94 11.69
N GLY A 598 41.55 4.96 12.07
CA GLY A 598 42.16 3.95 12.95
C GLY A 598 42.90 4.55 14.15
N PRO A 599 43.49 3.70 15.02
CA PRO A 599 44.31 4.13 16.15
C PRO A 599 45.41 5.13 15.78
N GLU A 600 45.96 4.99 14.57
CA GLU A 600 46.96 5.89 14.00
C GLU A 600 46.49 7.34 13.83
N ASP A 601 45.19 7.57 13.61
CA ASP A 601 44.63 8.91 13.43
C ASP A 601 44.40 9.61 14.77
N TYR A 602 43.91 8.86 15.76
CA TYR A 602 43.78 9.34 17.14
C TYR A 602 45.15 9.68 17.75
N ALA A 603 46.16 8.82 17.53
CA ALA A 603 47.51 9.04 18.03
C ALA A 603 48.14 10.32 17.47
N LYS A 604 47.90 10.66 16.19
CA LYS A 604 48.38 11.92 15.58
C LYS A 604 47.84 13.18 16.26
N LYS A 605 46.66 13.08 16.90
CA LYS A 605 46.01 14.18 17.61
C LYS A 605 46.25 14.14 19.12
N GLY A 606 47.04 13.18 19.61
CA GLY A 606 47.25 12.97 21.05
C GLY A 606 45.99 12.50 21.78
N LEU A 607 45.05 11.86 21.08
CA LEU A 607 43.79 11.37 21.64
C LEU A 607 43.85 9.85 21.88
N PRO A 608 43.18 9.32 22.91
CA PRO A 608 43.00 7.88 23.06
C PRO A 608 42.09 7.33 21.96
N TYR A 609 42.39 6.13 21.45
CA TYR A 609 41.51 5.48 20.47
C TYR A 609 40.19 5.08 21.14
N VAL A 610 39.10 5.71 20.70
CA VAL A 610 37.73 5.40 21.13
C VAL A 610 36.90 5.12 19.89
N PHE A 611 36.31 3.93 19.81
CA PHE A 611 35.38 3.57 18.74
C PHE A 611 34.19 2.82 19.32
N ASP A 612 33.08 3.53 19.40
CA ASP A 612 31.78 2.99 19.78
C ASP A 612 30.66 3.78 19.07
N LEU A 613 29.41 3.47 19.39
CA LEU A 613 28.26 4.11 18.75
C LEU A 613 27.91 5.49 19.34
N GLN A 614 28.53 5.86 20.47
CA GLN A 614 28.30 7.10 21.20
C GLN A 614 29.33 8.18 20.85
N HIS A 615 30.49 7.77 20.33
CA HIS A 615 31.58 8.66 19.90
C HIS A 615 31.74 8.58 18.37
N SER A 616 30.85 9.25 17.64
CA SER A 616 30.81 9.25 16.16
C SER A 616 31.51 10.44 15.52
N GLN A 617 32.28 11.24 16.24
CA GLN A 617 33.02 12.37 15.65
C GLN A 617 34.41 11.97 15.21
N CYS A 618 34.80 12.41 14.02
CA CYS A 618 36.12 12.18 13.47
C CYS A 618 37.17 12.97 14.26
N PRO A 619 38.27 12.33 14.73
CA PRO A 619 39.33 13.05 15.44
C PRO A 619 40.09 14.02 14.54
N ASN A 620 39.99 13.87 13.22
CA ASN A 620 40.75 14.66 12.26
C ASN A 620 40.09 15.99 11.91
N ASP A 621 38.76 15.97 11.68
CA ASP A 621 37.97 17.10 11.19
C ASP A 621 36.76 17.47 12.08
N GLY A 622 36.34 16.61 13.01
CA GLY A 622 35.19 16.83 13.90
C GLY A 622 33.82 16.43 13.34
N HIS A 623 33.73 16.01 12.06
CA HIS A 623 32.48 15.61 11.42
C HIS A 623 32.04 14.19 11.77
N GLU A 624 30.79 13.86 11.43
CA GLU A 624 30.19 12.56 11.70
C GLU A 624 30.85 11.41 10.91
N LEU A 625 31.12 10.32 11.61
CA LEU A 625 31.68 9.08 11.11
C LEU A 625 30.57 8.06 10.80
N GLN A 626 30.75 7.30 9.72
CA GLN A 626 30.02 6.06 9.52
C GLN A 626 30.57 5.01 10.50
N VAL A 627 29.95 4.93 11.68
CA VAL A 627 30.34 4.00 12.77
C VAL A 627 29.66 2.62 12.68
N GLN A 628 28.65 2.46 11.82
CA GLN A 628 27.86 1.22 11.69
C GLN A 628 27.98 0.59 10.30
N ASN A 629 27.90 -0.74 10.24
CA ASN A 629 27.73 -1.43 8.96
C ASN A 629 26.36 -1.04 8.36
N MET A 630 26.34 -0.79 7.05
CA MET A 630 25.14 -0.48 6.27
C MET A 630 24.30 -1.74 5.99
N THR A 631 23.96 -2.50 7.04
CA THR A 631 23.26 -3.79 6.97
C THR A 631 21.83 -3.66 7.49
N VAL A 632 20.91 -4.39 6.85
CA VAL A 632 19.53 -4.54 7.35
C VAL A 632 19.41 -5.59 8.45
N MET A 633 20.45 -6.41 8.67
CA MET A 633 20.44 -7.44 9.71
C MET A 633 20.36 -6.79 11.09
N PRO A 634 19.28 -7.03 11.85
CA PRO A 634 19.10 -6.41 13.15
C PRO A 634 19.88 -7.16 14.23
N SER A 635 19.92 -6.60 15.44
CA SER A 635 20.36 -7.36 16.62
C SER A 635 19.19 -8.19 17.17
N LEU A 636 19.40 -9.50 17.33
CA LEU A 636 18.47 -10.40 18.02
C LEU A 636 18.68 -10.42 19.54
N ARG A 637 19.59 -9.57 20.04
CA ARG A 637 19.93 -9.44 21.46
C ARG A 637 20.31 -10.80 22.07
N LEU A 638 21.23 -11.47 21.38
CA LEU A 638 21.85 -12.72 21.81
C LEU A 638 23.02 -12.38 22.73
N SER A 639 23.21 -13.16 23.79
CA SER A 639 24.48 -13.15 24.52
C SER A 639 25.62 -13.65 23.61
N VAL A 640 26.86 -13.47 24.06
CA VAL A 640 28.02 -13.99 23.32
C VAL A 640 27.95 -15.51 23.24
N GLU A 641 27.52 -16.19 24.31
CA GLU A 641 27.32 -17.64 24.34
C GLU A 641 26.23 -18.08 23.36
N ASP A 642 25.05 -17.43 23.35
CA ASP A 642 23.98 -17.72 22.38
C ASP A 642 24.49 -17.53 20.93
N ALA A 643 25.32 -16.51 20.69
CA ALA A 643 25.92 -16.28 19.37
C ALA A 643 26.95 -17.36 18.99
N GLN A 644 27.74 -17.85 19.96
CA GLN A 644 28.66 -18.99 19.78
C GLN A 644 27.89 -20.27 19.44
N ASP A 645 26.77 -20.53 20.11
CA ASP A 645 25.90 -21.68 19.87
C ASP A 645 25.31 -21.66 18.46
N VAL A 646 24.70 -20.53 18.07
CA VAL A 646 24.14 -20.33 16.72
C VAL A 646 25.24 -20.43 15.65
N ALA A 647 26.39 -19.80 15.85
CA ALA A 647 27.50 -19.90 14.90
C ALA A 647 27.99 -21.36 14.77
N THR A 648 28.06 -22.11 15.86
CA THR A 648 28.49 -23.51 15.84
C THR A 648 27.50 -24.40 15.09
N PHE A 649 26.20 -24.19 15.30
CA PHE A 649 25.15 -24.83 14.50
C PHE A 649 25.30 -24.50 13.00
N LEU A 650 25.49 -23.23 12.65
CA LEU A 650 25.62 -22.81 11.25
C LEU A 650 26.89 -23.35 10.58
N ILE A 651 28.02 -23.45 11.31
CA ILE A 651 29.24 -24.08 10.80
C ILE A 651 29.01 -25.58 10.57
N SER A 652 28.25 -26.26 11.43
CA SER A 652 28.01 -27.70 11.31
C SER A 652 27.13 -28.09 10.12
N GLN A 653 26.44 -27.12 9.50
CA GLN A 653 25.62 -27.36 8.29
C GLN A 653 26.43 -27.44 6.99
N LYS A 654 27.74 -27.18 7.02
CA LYS A 654 28.61 -27.23 5.83
C LYS A 654 28.54 -28.59 5.13
N LYS A 655 28.54 -28.60 3.79
CA LYS A 655 28.59 -29.85 3.01
C LYS A 655 30.01 -30.33 2.72
N GLN A 656 30.95 -29.39 2.69
CA GLN A 656 32.37 -29.64 2.43
C GLN A 656 33.24 -28.75 3.29
N ASP A 657 34.46 -29.18 3.55
CA ASP A 657 35.40 -28.37 4.34
C ASP A 657 35.92 -27.18 3.54
N PRO A 658 36.14 -26.01 4.18
CA PRO A 658 36.70 -24.84 3.49
C PRO A 658 38.09 -25.09 2.87
N SER A 659 38.83 -26.10 3.34
CA SER A 659 40.13 -26.51 2.76
C SER A 659 39.99 -27.27 1.44
N SER A 660 38.79 -27.71 1.07
CA SER A 660 38.54 -28.42 -0.20
C SER A 660 38.56 -27.50 -1.42
N TYR A 661 38.45 -26.17 -1.23
CA TYR A 661 38.50 -25.21 -2.31
C TYR A 661 39.91 -25.10 -2.90
N ALA A 662 39.97 -24.95 -4.23
CA ALA A 662 41.20 -24.82 -4.98
C ALA A 662 42.08 -23.68 -4.43
N ASP A 663 43.40 -23.89 -4.48
CA ASP A 663 44.35 -22.90 -3.99
C ASP A 663 44.21 -21.56 -4.71
N ALA A 664 44.14 -20.48 -3.94
CA ALA A 664 44.04 -19.12 -4.43
C ALA A 664 45.25 -18.26 -4.00
N SER A 665 46.43 -18.87 -3.88
CA SER A 665 47.67 -18.18 -3.48
C SER A 665 47.98 -16.96 -4.35
N TYR A 666 47.65 -17.01 -5.65
CA TYR A 666 47.79 -15.92 -6.61
C TYR A 666 47.15 -14.59 -6.17
N MET A 667 46.17 -14.61 -5.26
CA MET A 667 45.49 -13.39 -4.80
C MET A 667 46.40 -12.44 -4.02
N ASP A 668 47.62 -12.86 -3.64
CA ASP A 668 48.62 -11.99 -3.00
C ASP A 668 49.54 -11.29 -4.04
N ASP A 669 49.36 -11.53 -5.34
CA ASP A 669 50.12 -10.84 -6.41
C ASP A 669 49.69 -9.37 -6.56
N PRO A 670 50.59 -8.39 -6.36
CA PRO A 670 50.27 -6.97 -6.52
C PRO A 670 49.83 -6.59 -7.95
N LYS A 671 50.28 -7.30 -8.99
CA LYS A 671 49.87 -7.00 -10.38
C LYS A 671 48.39 -7.28 -10.60
N LEU A 672 47.91 -8.38 -10.02
CA LEU A 672 46.49 -8.75 -10.06
C LEU A 672 45.62 -7.77 -9.26
N LYS A 673 46.17 -7.12 -8.22
CA LYS A 673 45.46 -6.06 -7.49
C LYS A 673 45.18 -4.88 -8.41
N ASP A 674 46.19 -4.35 -9.09
CA ASP A 674 46.01 -3.19 -9.97
C ASP A 674 45.03 -3.49 -11.12
N GLU A 675 45.11 -4.69 -11.69
CA GLU A 675 44.14 -5.14 -12.70
C GLU A 675 42.73 -5.31 -12.11
N GLY A 676 42.60 -5.88 -10.92
CA GLY A 676 41.33 -6.08 -10.24
C GLY A 676 40.60 -4.77 -9.96
N LYS A 677 41.35 -3.70 -9.63
CA LYS A 677 40.81 -2.35 -9.47
C LYS A 677 40.08 -1.89 -10.73
N LYS A 678 40.66 -2.11 -11.90
CA LYS A 678 40.03 -1.74 -13.19
C LYS A 678 38.71 -2.48 -13.39
N TRP A 679 38.67 -3.79 -13.13
CA TRP A 679 37.47 -4.60 -13.34
C TRP A 679 36.36 -4.32 -12.33
N ILE A 680 36.68 -4.05 -11.07
CA ILE A 680 35.71 -3.62 -10.05
C ILE A 680 35.01 -2.34 -10.47
N ARG A 681 35.75 -1.36 -11.02
CA ARG A 681 35.16 -0.15 -11.59
C ARG A 681 34.27 -0.46 -12.79
N GLN A 682 34.78 -1.26 -13.73
CA GLN A 682 34.07 -1.60 -14.98
C GLN A 682 32.69 -2.22 -14.71
N TYR A 683 32.60 -3.13 -13.75
CA TYR A 683 31.36 -3.82 -13.38
C TYR A 683 30.57 -3.12 -12.26
N GLY A 684 31.04 -1.98 -11.76
CA GLY A 684 30.32 -1.18 -10.78
C GLY A 684 30.06 -1.90 -9.46
N CYS A 685 30.97 -2.76 -8.99
CA CYS A 685 30.73 -3.60 -7.81
C CYS A 685 30.46 -2.77 -6.53
N ALA A 686 30.98 -1.54 -6.48
CA ALA A 686 30.79 -0.58 -5.38
C ALA A 686 29.35 -0.03 -5.25
N GLY A 687 28.55 -0.15 -6.31
CA GLY A 687 27.14 0.18 -6.27
C GLY A 687 26.39 -0.66 -5.23
N CYS A 688 26.70 -1.96 -5.17
CA CYS A 688 26.12 -2.89 -4.20
C CYS A 688 26.98 -3.06 -2.93
N HIS A 689 28.30 -2.99 -3.03
CA HIS A 689 29.22 -3.30 -1.94
C HIS A 689 29.95 -2.07 -1.42
N GLU A 690 30.32 -2.09 -0.14
CA GLU A 690 31.34 -1.17 0.36
C GLU A 690 32.73 -1.79 0.13
N ILE A 691 33.59 -1.10 -0.64
CA ILE A 691 34.91 -1.57 -1.06
C ILE A 691 35.92 -0.45 -0.82
N SER A 692 37.06 -0.76 -0.21
CA SER A 692 38.13 0.20 0.04
C SER A 692 38.64 0.82 -1.27
N GLY A 693 38.63 2.16 -1.34
CA GLY A 693 39.06 2.94 -2.50
C GLY A 693 37.99 3.13 -3.58
N PHE A 694 36.73 2.82 -3.28
CA PHE A 694 35.57 2.93 -4.18
C PHE A 694 34.33 3.57 -3.50
N GLU A 695 34.50 4.21 -2.36
CA GLU A 695 33.39 4.71 -1.53
C GLU A 695 32.57 5.83 -2.22
N ASP A 696 33.19 6.59 -3.13
CA ASP A 696 32.53 7.65 -3.91
C ASP A 696 31.98 7.17 -5.25
N GLU A 697 32.18 5.91 -5.62
CA GLU A 697 31.86 5.45 -6.97
C GLU A 697 30.34 5.32 -7.13
N GLY A 698 29.83 5.99 -8.16
CA GLY A 698 28.40 6.07 -8.43
C GLY A 698 27.85 4.83 -9.12
N ARG A 699 26.54 4.90 -9.39
CA ARG A 699 25.81 3.91 -10.20
C ARG A 699 26.31 3.95 -11.66
N ILE A 700 26.47 2.79 -12.29
CA ILE A 700 27.06 2.65 -13.64
C ILE A 700 26.04 2.39 -14.75
N GLY A 701 24.81 2.03 -14.40
CA GLY A 701 23.73 1.68 -15.31
C GLY A 701 22.94 2.92 -15.74
N THR A 702 22.14 2.75 -16.79
CA THR A 702 21.20 3.79 -17.22
C THR A 702 20.22 4.16 -16.08
N GLU A 703 19.80 5.41 -16.06
CA GLU A 703 18.68 5.87 -15.25
C GLU A 703 17.40 5.17 -15.76
N LEU A 704 16.56 4.64 -14.87
CA LEU A 704 15.39 3.82 -15.23
C LEU A 704 14.05 4.41 -14.77
N THR A 705 14.02 5.60 -14.17
CA THR A 705 12.77 6.26 -13.69
C THR A 705 11.73 6.40 -14.80
N GLN A 706 12.19 6.64 -16.03
CA GLN A 706 11.32 6.91 -17.18
C GLN A 706 11.59 5.97 -18.37
N GLU A 707 12.24 4.82 -18.16
CA GLU A 707 12.65 3.92 -19.26
C GLU A 707 11.45 3.39 -20.07
N GLY A 708 10.28 3.23 -19.45
CA GLY A 708 9.05 2.81 -20.14
C GLY A 708 8.54 3.84 -21.16
N SER A 709 8.93 5.11 -21.02
CA SER A 709 8.54 6.19 -21.96
C SER A 709 9.56 6.44 -23.08
N LYS A 710 10.65 5.68 -23.13
CA LYS A 710 11.71 5.86 -24.12
C LYS A 710 11.21 5.45 -25.51
N PRO A 711 11.34 6.27 -26.57
CA PRO A 711 10.94 5.87 -27.92
C PRO A 711 11.58 4.54 -28.35
N ILE A 712 10.82 3.69 -29.05
CA ILE A 712 11.26 2.33 -29.40
C ILE A 712 12.53 2.34 -30.27
N GLU A 713 12.71 3.38 -31.08
CA GLU A 713 13.86 3.60 -31.95
C GLU A 713 15.14 3.94 -31.16
N ARG A 714 15.00 4.31 -29.89
CA ARG A 714 16.11 4.53 -28.95
C ARG A 714 16.41 3.31 -28.09
N LEU A 715 15.62 2.23 -28.24
CA LEU A 715 15.93 0.92 -27.69
C LEU A 715 16.75 0.15 -28.72
N ASP A 716 18.02 -0.12 -28.41
CA ASP A 716 18.95 -0.75 -29.34
C ASP A 716 18.76 -2.28 -29.34
N PHE A 717 18.00 -2.80 -30.31
CA PHE A 717 17.86 -4.23 -30.58
C PHE A 717 19.08 -4.82 -31.30
N ALA A 718 20.11 -4.01 -31.59
CA ALA A 718 21.32 -4.39 -32.32
C ALA A 718 20.98 -5.13 -33.63
N LEU A 719 21.57 -6.31 -33.83
CA LEU A 719 21.38 -7.14 -35.03
C LEU A 719 19.98 -7.78 -35.13
N PHE A 720 19.14 -7.64 -34.11
CA PHE A 720 17.85 -8.34 -34.02
C PHE A 720 16.63 -7.48 -34.39
N THR A 721 16.82 -6.26 -34.88
CA THR A 721 15.72 -5.36 -35.26
C THR A 721 14.75 -6.02 -36.25
N ASP A 722 15.26 -6.58 -37.35
CA ASP A 722 14.44 -7.25 -38.38
C ASP A 722 13.74 -8.51 -37.83
N GLU A 723 14.45 -9.32 -37.03
CA GLU A 723 13.87 -10.52 -36.40
C GLU A 723 12.78 -10.14 -35.39
N ALA A 724 12.96 -9.04 -34.66
CA ALA A 724 11.98 -8.52 -33.72
C ALA A 724 10.71 -8.00 -34.41
N GLN A 725 10.86 -7.35 -35.58
CA GLN A 725 9.73 -6.84 -36.36
C GLN A 725 8.94 -7.96 -37.05
N ARG A 726 9.62 -8.99 -37.56
CA ARG A 726 8.96 -10.11 -38.25
C ARG A 726 8.42 -11.18 -37.30
N GLY A 727 9.13 -11.43 -36.20
CA GLY A 727 8.86 -12.53 -35.28
C GLY A 727 9.27 -13.91 -35.80
N GLY A 728 8.89 -14.96 -35.05
CA GLY A 728 9.04 -16.37 -35.44
C GLY A 728 10.37 -17.02 -35.08
N LYS A 729 11.38 -16.23 -34.68
CA LYS A 729 12.65 -16.72 -34.14
C LYS A 729 13.08 -15.84 -32.97
N ASP A 730 13.54 -16.50 -31.91
CA ASP A 730 13.98 -15.85 -30.68
C ASP A 730 15.52 -15.71 -30.67
N PRO A 731 16.08 -14.56 -30.28
CA PRO A 731 17.54 -14.39 -30.18
C PRO A 731 18.13 -15.15 -28.97
N ILE A 732 17.31 -15.55 -28.01
CA ILE A 732 17.74 -16.33 -26.86
C ILE A 732 17.88 -17.79 -27.27
N THR A 733 19.12 -18.28 -27.24
CA THR A 733 19.48 -19.65 -27.63
C THR A 733 19.78 -20.55 -26.44
N ASN A 734 20.07 -19.97 -25.28
CA ASN A 734 20.28 -20.72 -24.05
C ASN A 734 18.94 -21.29 -23.55
N PRO A 735 18.79 -22.63 -23.40
CA PRO A 735 17.54 -23.23 -22.96
C PRO A 735 17.06 -22.77 -21.58
N GLU A 736 17.98 -22.50 -20.64
CA GLU A 736 17.63 -22.02 -19.30
C GLU A 736 17.08 -20.60 -19.36
N ASP A 737 17.68 -19.71 -20.16
CA ASP A 737 17.25 -18.32 -20.29
C ASP A 737 15.95 -18.21 -21.08
N LEU A 738 15.81 -19.02 -22.14
CA LEU A 738 14.59 -19.11 -22.93
C LEU A 738 13.41 -19.62 -22.08
N ALA A 739 13.68 -20.57 -21.17
CA ALA A 739 12.71 -21.05 -20.21
C ALA A 739 12.34 -20.01 -19.14
N ARG A 740 13.01 -18.85 -19.07
CA ARG A 740 12.67 -17.74 -18.15
C ARG A 740 11.79 -16.69 -18.82
N LEU A 741 11.64 -16.69 -20.15
CA LEU A 741 10.67 -15.80 -20.81
C LEU A 741 9.23 -16.13 -20.35
N PRO A 742 8.42 -15.12 -19.95
CA PRO A 742 7.08 -15.34 -19.40
C PRO A 742 6.17 -16.13 -20.33
N ASN A 743 6.21 -15.83 -21.63
CA ASN A 743 5.36 -16.43 -22.66
C ASN A 743 6.09 -17.49 -23.51
N GLY A 744 7.31 -17.87 -23.10
CA GLY A 744 8.20 -18.71 -23.89
C GLY A 744 8.77 -17.96 -25.11
N PRO A 745 9.32 -18.70 -26.09
CA PRO A 745 9.93 -18.11 -27.29
C PRO A 745 8.94 -17.24 -28.06
N ALA A 746 9.43 -16.13 -28.62
CA ALA A 746 8.62 -15.23 -29.44
C ALA A 746 8.03 -15.95 -30.67
N LYS A 747 6.70 -16.11 -30.69
CA LYS A 747 5.95 -16.70 -31.83
C LYS A 747 5.57 -15.69 -32.90
N GLY A 748 5.60 -14.40 -32.57
CA GLY A 748 5.26 -13.28 -33.46
C GLY A 748 6.17 -12.09 -33.20
N PRO A 749 5.85 -10.91 -33.77
CA PRO A 749 6.64 -9.70 -33.57
C PRO A 749 6.79 -9.34 -32.09
N TRP A 750 7.99 -8.90 -31.72
CA TRP A 750 8.35 -8.48 -30.37
C TRP A 750 9.12 -7.15 -30.34
N TYR A 751 9.13 -6.41 -31.45
CA TYR A 751 9.67 -5.05 -31.55
C TYR A 751 8.79 -4.04 -30.79
N ASN A 752 8.85 -4.08 -29.47
CA ASN A 752 8.17 -3.17 -28.53
C ASN A 752 8.89 -3.19 -27.16
N HIS A 753 8.50 -2.30 -26.24
CA HIS A 753 9.13 -2.21 -24.91
C HIS A 753 9.08 -3.51 -24.11
N LYS A 754 7.93 -4.21 -24.13
CA LYS A 754 7.78 -5.49 -23.42
C LYS A 754 8.78 -6.51 -23.94
N GLY A 755 8.84 -6.68 -25.26
CA GLY A 755 9.80 -7.57 -25.91
C GLY A 755 11.23 -7.18 -25.56
N PHE A 756 11.58 -5.90 -25.64
CA PHE A 756 12.91 -5.45 -25.27
C PHE A 756 13.29 -5.79 -23.83
N PHE A 757 12.42 -5.46 -22.86
CA PHE A 757 12.66 -5.69 -21.44
C PHE A 757 12.69 -7.17 -21.09
N GLU A 758 11.75 -7.99 -21.59
CA GLU A 758 11.73 -9.42 -21.30
C GLU A 758 12.98 -10.13 -21.80
N HIS A 759 13.44 -9.84 -23.02
CA HIS A 759 14.67 -10.44 -23.55
C HIS A 759 15.90 -9.94 -22.78
N LYS A 760 15.96 -8.65 -22.41
CA LYS A 760 17.05 -8.09 -21.62
C LYS A 760 17.12 -8.64 -20.19
N LEU A 761 15.98 -8.89 -19.56
CA LEU A 761 15.89 -9.47 -18.21
C LEU A 761 16.12 -10.99 -18.21
N ALA A 762 15.72 -11.67 -19.27
CA ALA A 762 16.05 -13.07 -19.49
C ALA A 762 17.55 -13.23 -19.79
N GLU A 763 18.08 -12.62 -20.84
CA GLU A 763 19.50 -12.73 -21.22
C GLU A 763 20.11 -11.33 -21.39
N PRO A 764 20.76 -10.76 -20.36
CA PRO A 764 21.23 -9.37 -20.38
C PRO A 764 22.21 -9.00 -21.50
N GLU A 765 22.96 -9.98 -21.99
CA GLU A 765 23.91 -9.88 -23.09
C GLU A 765 23.28 -10.21 -24.46
N VAL A 766 21.97 -10.45 -24.55
CA VAL A 766 21.30 -10.89 -25.80
C VAL A 766 21.66 -10.00 -26.99
N TYR A 767 21.68 -8.68 -26.80
CA TYR A 767 21.98 -7.71 -27.85
C TYR A 767 23.47 -7.57 -28.18
N ASP A 768 24.38 -8.32 -27.54
CA ASP A 768 25.78 -8.44 -27.96
C ASP A 768 26.02 -9.63 -28.91
N LYS A 769 25.04 -10.53 -29.05
CA LYS A 769 25.20 -11.74 -29.87
C LYS A 769 25.45 -11.41 -31.33
N GLY A 770 26.43 -12.09 -31.92
CA GLY A 770 26.84 -11.90 -33.31
C GLY A 770 27.72 -10.67 -33.57
N MET A 771 27.99 -9.84 -32.55
CA MET A 771 28.91 -8.70 -32.66
C MET A 771 30.32 -9.03 -32.19
N VAL A 772 31.30 -8.33 -32.78
CA VAL A 772 32.70 -8.34 -32.33
C VAL A 772 32.94 -7.12 -31.47
N LYS A 773 33.06 -7.31 -30.14
CA LYS A 773 33.31 -6.26 -29.16
C LYS A 773 34.49 -6.60 -28.27
N SER A 774 35.28 -5.59 -27.90
CA SER A 774 36.29 -5.74 -26.84
C SER A 774 35.63 -5.94 -25.48
N ASP A 775 36.37 -6.48 -24.49
CA ASP A 775 35.84 -6.73 -23.16
C ASP A 775 35.30 -5.46 -22.45
N MET A 776 35.80 -4.28 -22.82
CA MET A 776 35.35 -3.01 -22.23
C MET A 776 34.04 -2.47 -22.86
N GLU A 777 33.71 -2.92 -24.07
CA GLU A 777 32.54 -2.48 -24.86
C GLU A 777 31.34 -3.42 -24.71
N ARG A 778 31.56 -4.64 -24.17
CA ARG A 778 30.49 -5.60 -23.89
C ARG A 778 29.50 -5.05 -22.86
N LEU A 779 28.26 -5.49 -22.99
CA LEU A 779 27.18 -5.19 -22.07
C LEU A 779 27.50 -5.69 -20.66
N ARG A 780 27.39 -4.76 -19.71
CA ARG A 780 27.83 -4.95 -18.31
C ARG A 780 26.75 -5.49 -17.40
N MET A 781 25.47 -5.39 -17.80
CA MET A 781 24.33 -5.83 -16.99
C MET A 781 24.47 -7.32 -16.68
N PRO A 782 24.58 -7.71 -15.40
CA PRO A 782 24.80 -9.10 -15.02
C PRO A 782 23.48 -9.89 -15.06
N ASN A 783 23.57 -11.22 -15.13
CA ASN A 783 22.41 -12.09 -15.04
C ASN A 783 21.94 -12.22 -13.58
N VAL A 784 20.78 -11.63 -13.28
CA VAL A 784 20.14 -11.62 -11.96
C VAL A 784 19.28 -12.87 -11.67
N HIS A 785 19.22 -13.82 -12.62
CA HIS A 785 18.54 -15.11 -12.50
C HIS A 785 17.06 -15.01 -12.07
N LEU A 786 16.31 -14.14 -12.73
CA LEU A 786 14.88 -13.97 -12.52
C LEU A 786 14.10 -15.12 -13.17
N ASN A 787 13.11 -15.66 -12.45
CA ASN A 787 12.15 -16.60 -13.03
C ASN A 787 11.09 -15.88 -13.88
N LYS A 788 10.21 -16.64 -14.55
CA LYS A 788 9.16 -16.12 -15.43
C LYS A 788 8.27 -15.06 -14.79
N ASP A 789 7.77 -15.32 -13.59
CA ASP A 789 6.86 -14.39 -12.91
C ASP A 789 7.60 -13.13 -12.45
N GLN A 790 8.86 -13.27 -12.01
CA GLN A 790 9.70 -12.14 -11.64
C GLN A 790 10.05 -11.25 -12.85
N ILE A 791 10.32 -11.84 -14.01
CA ILE A 791 10.51 -11.08 -15.26
C ILE A 791 9.23 -10.34 -15.61
N ARG A 792 8.06 -11.01 -15.57
CA ARG A 792 6.78 -10.34 -15.81
C ARG A 792 6.57 -9.15 -14.87
N SER A 793 6.72 -9.35 -13.55
CA SER A 793 6.51 -8.30 -12.54
C SER A 793 7.47 -7.13 -12.71
N LEU A 794 8.76 -7.40 -12.98
CA LEU A 794 9.74 -6.34 -13.21
C LEU A 794 9.51 -5.61 -14.55
N THR A 795 9.12 -6.32 -15.60
CA THR A 795 8.70 -5.73 -16.88
C THR A 795 7.47 -4.84 -16.68
N THR A 796 6.47 -5.26 -15.91
CA THR A 796 5.29 -4.42 -15.58
C THR A 796 5.71 -3.11 -14.90
N PHE A 797 6.63 -3.19 -13.93
CA PHE A 797 7.17 -2.00 -13.26
C PHE A 797 7.91 -1.08 -14.23
N LEU A 798 8.78 -1.62 -15.09
CA LEU A 798 9.54 -0.84 -16.09
C LEU A 798 8.63 -0.24 -17.17
N LEU A 799 7.62 -0.98 -17.65
CA LEU A 799 6.62 -0.47 -18.59
C LEU A 799 5.87 0.72 -18.00
N GLY A 800 5.53 0.68 -16.71
CA GLY A 800 4.85 1.78 -16.03
C GLY A 800 5.77 2.93 -15.58
N SER A 801 7.08 2.79 -15.75
CA SER A 801 8.07 3.82 -15.41
C SER A 801 8.17 4.82 -16.56
N GLN A 802 7.16 5.68 -16.67
CA GLN A 802 6.98 6.61 -17.80
C GLN A 802 7.07 8.06 -17.35
N GLU A 803 7.59 8.92 -18.24
CA GLU A 803 7.28 10.34 -18.17
C GLU A 803 5.80 10.54 -18.45
N THR A 804 5.09 11.13 -17.50
CA THR A 804 3.64 11.31 -17.61
C THR A 804 3.31 12.69 -18.18
N SER A 805 2.50 12.72 -19.23
CA SER A 805 1.88 13.97 -19.70
C SER A 805 0.62 14.33 -18.91
N LEU A 806 0.25 13.52 -17.90
CA LEU A 806 -0.94 13.74 -17.10
C LEU A 806 -0.71 14.89 -16.11
N PRO A 807 -1.74 15.67 -15.79
CA PRO A 807 -1.64 16.75 -14.84
C PRO A 807 -1.32 16.22 -13.44
N ALA A 808 -0.78 17.08 -12.58
CA ALA A 808 -0.42 16.73 -11.21
C ALA A 808 -1.60 16.20 -10.38
N SER A 809 -2.85 16.50 -10.75
CA SER A 809 -4.07 15.98 -10.14
C SER A 809 -4.21 14.45 -10.24
N TYR A 810 -3.58 13.82 -11.22
CA TYR A 810 -3.57 12.36 -11.39
C TYR A 810 -2.50 11.68 -10.54
N GLN A 811 -1.46 12.41 -10.15
CA GLN A 811 -0.36 11.88 -9.37
C GLN A 811 -0.79 11.70 -7.92
N TYR A 812 -0.62 10.49 -7.39
CA TYR A 812 -0.99 10.21 -6.01
C TYR A 812 0.09 10.74 -5.04
N LYS A 813 -0.06 12.01 -4.69
CA LYS A 813 0.79 12.74 -3.74
C LYS A 813 -0.06 13.33 -2.63
N PRO A 814 -0.58 12.51 -1.70
CA PRO A 814 -1.42 13.00 -0.61
C PRO A 814 -0.67 14.04 0.23
N ALA A 815 -1.38 15.09 0.65
CA ALA A 815 -0.86 16.11 1.55
C ALA A 815 -1.27 15.89 3.02
N ASP A 816 -2.15 14.93 3.28
CA ASP A 816 -2.68 14.58 4.60
C ASP A 816 -1.95 13.35 5.18
N SER A 817 -2.54 12.73 6.22
CA SER A 817 -1.98 11.55 6.90
C SER A 817 -1.70 10.37 5.97
N ARG A 818 -2.32 10.29 4.79
CA ARG A 818 -2.01 9.24 3.80
C ARG A 818 -0.57 9.35 3.28
N ARG A 819 0.06 10.53 3.35
CA ARG A 819 1.48 10.69 3.07
C ARG A 819 2.35 9.92 4.06
N ASP A 820 1.98 9.93 5.34
CA ASP A 820 2.70 9.18 6.37
C ASP A 820 2.58 7.66 6.13
N ILE A 821 1.44 7.21 5.58
CA ILE A 821 1.26 5.83 5.12
C ILE A 821 2.22 5.50 3.96
N GLN A 822 2.26 6.36 2.94
CA GLN A 822 3.16 6.20 1.79
C GLN A 822 4.63 6.14 2.24
N GLU A 823 5.09 7.08 3.07
CA GLU A 823 6.47 7.14 3.56
C GLU A 823 6.83 5.94 4.46
N GLY A 824 5.92 5.49 5.32
CA GLY A 824 6.17 4.35 6.19
C GLY A 824 6.33 3.02 5.46
N TRP A 825 5.63 2.82 4.33
CA TRP A 825 5.78 1.61 3.52
C TRP A 825 7.20 1.42 2.98
N TRP A 826 7.91 2.51 2.65
CA TRP A 826 9.31 2.45 2.25
C TRP A 826 10.19 1.84 3.34
N VAL A 827 9.98 2.24 4.60
CA VAL A 827 10.72 1.72 5.77
C VAL A 827 10.32 0.28 6.07
N VAL A 828 9.01 -0.03 6.11
CA VAL A 828 8.47 -1.38 6.37
C VAL A 828 9.04 -2.42 5.39
N LYS A 829 9.11 -2.08 4.10
CA LYS A 829 9.67 -2.94 3.06
C LYS A 829 11.20 -3.04 3.13
N LYS A 830 11.89 -1.93 3.43
CA LYS A 830 13.37 -1.88 3.55
C LYS A 830 13.89 -2.85 4.61
N TYR A 831 13.19 -2.97 5.74
CA TYR A 831 13.58 -3.84 6.86
C TYR A 831 12.83 -5.18 6.93
N ASN A 832 12.01 -5.50 5.92
CA ASN A 832 11.24 -6.74 5.85
C ASN A 832 10.33 -6.98 7.07
N CYS A 833 9.69 -5.94 7.61
CA CYS A 833 8.78 -6.09 8.75
C CYS A 833 7.62 -7.05 8.42
N MET A 834 7.21 -7.11 7.14
CA MET A 834 6.17 -8.00 6.61
C MET A 834 6.56 -9.49 6.63
N GLY A 835 7.84 -9.83 6.80
CA GLY A 835 8.28 -11.23 6.96
C GLY A 835 7.79 -11.84 8.27
N CYS A 836 7.58 -11.01 9.30
CA CYS A 836 7.12 -11.43 10.62
C CYS A 836 5.70 -10.93 10.92
N HIS A 837 5.39 -9.68 10.56
CA HIS A 837 4.16 -9.00 10.96
C HIS A 837 3.15 -8.87 9.82
N GLN A 838 1.88 -9.02 10.17
CA GLN A 838 0.75 -8.74 9.29
C GLN A 838 0.36 -7.26 9.41
N PHE A 839 0.30 -6.55 8.27
CA PHE A 839 -0.12 -5.14 8.18
C PHE A 839 -1.45 -4.96 7.47
N ILE A 840 -1.82 -5.91 6.60
CA ILE A 840 -3.04 -5.89 5.79
C ILE A 840 -3.86 -7.16 6.12
N PRO A 841 -5.19 -7.08 6.20
CA PRO A 841 -6.03 -8.26 6.41
C PRO A 841 -5.72 -9.36 5.39
N GLY A 842 -5.75 -10.63 5.82
CA GLY A 842 -5.42 -11.78 4.97
C GLY A 842 -3.95 -11.93 4.52
N GLN A 843 -3.08 -10.93 4.71
CA GLN A 843 -1.66 -11.02 4.34
C GLN A 843 -0.94 -12.15 5.10
N LEU A 844 -0.40 -13.12 4.37
CA LEU A 844 0.46 -14.17 4.93
C LEU A 844 1.89 -13.66 5.14
N THR A 845 2.47 -13.96 6.30
CA THR A 845 3.88 -13.70 6.61
C THR A 845 4.71 -14.98 6.42
N THR A 846 6.04 -14.83 6.31
CA THR A 846 6.97 -15.96 6.24
C THR A 846 6.76 -16.93 7.41
N LEU A 847 6.61 -16.41 8.63
CA LEU A 847 6.44 -17.23 9.82
C LEU A 847 5.06 -17.90 9.88
N MET A 848 3.99 -17.22 9.47
CA MET A 848 2.64 -17.81 9.42
C MET A 848 2.55 -19.01 8.48
N GLY A 849 3.36 -19.04 7.41
CA GLY A 849 3.40 -20.16 6.46
C GLY A 849 4.14 -21.39 6.96
N MET A 850 4.83 -21.33 8.10
CA MET A 850 5.64 -22.45 8.61
C MET A 850 4.81 -23.46 9.40
N GLU A 851 5.12 -24.74 9.20
CA GLU A 851 4.46 -25.85 9.89
C GLU A 851 4.44 -25.67 11.42
N ARG A 852 5.57 -25.23 11.98
CA ARG A 852 5.75 -25.11 13.43
C ARG A 852 4.80 -24.13 14.12
N TYR A 853 4.18 -23.21 13.39
CA TYR A 853 3.29 -22.19 13.95
C TYR A 853 1.81 -22.48 13.68
N LYS A 854 1.49 -23.53 12.90
CA LYS A 854 0.10 -23.89 12.60
C LYS A 854 -0.70 -24.24 13.86
N ASP A 855 -0.09 -25.03 14.76
CA ASP A 855 -0.72 -25.51 15.99
C ASP A 855 -0.46 -24.63 17.23
N VAL A 856 0.43 -23.63 17.12
CA VAL A 856 0.83 -22.74 18.22
C VAL A 856 0.78 -21.27 17.79
N GLN A 857 -0.37 -20.84 17.30
CA GLN A 857 -0.57 -19.48 16.77
C GLN A 857 -0.27 -18.38 17.80
N GLU A 858 -0.34 -18.67 19.11
CA GLU A 858 0.00 -17.74 20.18
C GLU A 858 1.49 -17.32 20.20
N GLN A 859 2.37 -18.11 19.56
CA GLN A 859 3.79 -17.82 19.41
C GLN A 859 4.12 -16.98 18.17
N LEU A 860 3.11 -16.62 17.36
CA LEU A 860 3.31 -15.73 16.22
C LEU A 860 3.52 -14.27 16.66
N PRO A 861 4.29 -13.47 15.89
CA PRO A 861 4.37 -12.03 16.12
C PRO A 861 3.00 -11.37 16.07
N PRO A 862 2.79 -10.24 16.79
CA PRO A 862 1.52 -9.54 16.76
C PRO A 862 1.20 -9.00 15.36
N LYS A 863 -0.09 -9.03 15.01
CA LYS A 863 -0.64 -8.27 13.88
C LYS A 863 -0.57 -6.77 14.20
N LEU A 864 -0.22 -5.94 13.22
CA LEU A 864 0.06 -4.51 13.41
C LEU A 864 -0.96 -3.59 12.72
N LEU A 865 -2.11 -4.13 12.29
CA LEU A 865 -3.15 -3.42 11.56
C LEU A 865 -3.66 -2.16 12.29
N THR A 866 -3.82 -2.27 13.61
CA THR A 866 -4.40 -1.22 14.47
C THR A 866 -3.40 -0.72 15.52
N GLU A 867 -2.10 -0.89 15.30
CA GLU A 867 -1.11 -0.62 16.34
C GLU A 867 -1.11 0.86 16.77
N GLY A 868 -1.36 1.80 15.84
CA GLY A 868 -1.44 3.22 16.18
C GLY A 868 -2.63 3.61 17.07
N ALA A 869 -3.76 2.89 16.96
CA ALA A 869 -4.88 3.04 17.89
C ALA A 869 -4.58 2.39 19.25
N ARG A 870 -3.74 1.36 19.26
CA ARG A 870 -3.45 0.58 20.46
C ARG A 870 -2.50 1.27 21.44
N VAL A 871 -1.39 1.80 20.93
CA VAL A 871 -0.27 2.22 21.78
C VAL A 871 -0.02 3.71 21.77
N ASP A 872 0.55 4.21 22.87
CA ASP A 872 1.08 5.56 22.96
C ASP A 872 2.22 5.77 21.94
N PRO A 873 2.21 6.87 21.15
CA PRO A 873 3.23 7.13 20.12
C PRO A 873 4.66 7.26 20.66
N GLU A 874 4.84 7.88 21.83
CA GLU A 874 6.17 8.04 22.43
C GLU A 874 6.67 6.72 23.01
N TRP A 875 5.78 5.93 23.59
CA TRP A 875 6.08 4.55 23.95
C TRP A 875 6.50 3.73 22.72
N LEU A 876 5.77 3.84 21.61
CA LEU A 876 6.08 3.10 20.38
C LEU A 876 7.45 3.49 19.82
N ARG A 877 7.77 4.79 19.82
CA ARG A 877 9.10 5.30 19.43
C ARG A 877 10.21 4.66 20.28
N ARG A 878 10.04 4.66 21.61
CA ARG A 878 10.98 4.04 22.56
C ARG A 878 11.10 2.53 22.34
N PHE A 879 9.98 1.84 22.10
CA PHE A 879 9.96 0.40 21.85
C PHE A 879 10.67 0.04 20.54
N LEU A 880 10.43 0.78 19.45
CA LEU A 880 11.10 0.55 18.17
C LEU A 880 12.61 0.83 18.24
N SER A 881 13.02 1.81 19.05
CA SER A 881 14.44 2.10 19.32
C SER A 881 15.11 1.00 20.15
N ASN A 882 14.44 0.53 21.21
CA ASN A 882 14.93 -0.55 22.07
C ASN A 882 13.79 -1.48 22.53
N PRO A 883 13.52 -2.59 21.80
CA PRO A 883 12.44 -3.52 22.16
C PRO A 883 12.63 -4.25 23.49
N ALA A 884 13.84 -4.25 24.08
CA ALA A 884 14.07 -4.81 25.41
C ALA A 884 13.41 -3.95 26.52
N LEU A 885 13.18 -2.66 26.25
CA LEU A 885 12.67 -1.66 27.21
C LEU A 885 13.50 -1.61 28.51
N SER A 886 14.79 -1.92 28.41
CA SER A 886 15.73 -1.93 29.53
C SER A 886 17.12 -1.60 29.00
N THR A 887 17.86 -0.80 29.77
CA THR A 887 19.28 -0.50 29.52
C THR A 887 20.21 -1.48 30.23
N ASN A 888 19.72 -2.17 31.27
CA ASN A 888 20.53 -3.05 32.11
C ASN A 888 20.42 -4.53 31.68
N ASP A 889 19.26 -4.92 31.14
CA ASP A 889 19.02 -6.26 30.61
C ASP A 889 18.47 -6.14 29.19
N THR A 890 19.39 -6.14 28.23
CA THR A 890 19.05 -6.06 26.81
C THR A 890 18.63 -7.42 26.25
N ASN A 891 18.83 -8.53 26.95
CA ASN A 891 18.61 -9.88 26.39
C ASN A 891 17.18 -10.40 26.56
N ARG A 892 16.25 -9.56 27.04
CA ARG A 892 14.84 -9.89 27.27
C ARG A 892 13.91 -9.54 26.11
N ASN A 893 12.72 -10.14 26.11
CA ASN A 893 11.66 -9.87 25.12
C ASN A 893 10.63 -8.81 25.59
N GLY A 894 11.12 -7.75 26.24
CA GLY A 894 10.37 -6.55 26.61
C GLY A 894 8.96 -6.79 27.17
N VAL A 895 7.96 -6.53 26.32
CA VAL A 895 6.52 -6.60 26.64
C VAL A 895 5.96 -8.02 26.69
N ARG A 896 6.49 -8.93 25.86
CA ARG A 896 5.94 -10.28 25.64
C ARG A 896 7.02 -11.31 25.90
N SER A 897 7.41 -11.43 27.17
CA SER A 897 8.44 -12.38 27.64
C SER A 897 8.15 -13.84 27.27
N TYR A 898 6.87 -14.20 27.09
CA TYR A 898 6.39 -15.53 26.73
C TYR A 898 6.59 -15.90 25.25
N LEU A 899 6.83 -14.92 24.37
CA LEU A 899 7.12 -15.19 22.96
C LEU A 899 8.57 -15.62 22.80
N GLN A 900 8.79 -16.73 22.11
CA GLN A 900 10.15 -17.16 21.74
C GLN A 900 10.69 -16.35 20.56
N VAL A 901 9.82 -16.03 19.59
CA VAL A 901 10.14 -15.09 18.52
C VAL A 901 10.26 -13.68 19.09
N ARG A 902 11.37 -13.01 18.79
CA ARG A 902 11.66 -11.68 19.33
C ARG A 902 11.42 -10.61 18.28
N MET A 903 10.88 -9.47 18.72
CA MET A 903 11.01 -8.24 17.94
C MET A 903 12.49 -7.84 17.96
N PRO A 904 13.20 -7.83 16.83
CA PRO A 904 14.63 -7.55 16.82
C PRO A 904 14.89 -6.05 16.94
N THR A 905 16.11 -5.66 17.35
CA THR A 905 16.51 -4.25 17.42
C THR A 905 17.06 -3.81 16.07
N PHE A 906 16.25 -3.05 15.33
CA PHE A 906 16.69 -2.36 14.14
C PHE A 906 17.36 -1.02 14.49
N ALA A 907 18.36 -0.65 13.70
CA ALA A 907 19.15 0.56 13.87
C ALA A 907 18.48 1.79 13.24
N PHE A 908 17.22 2.05 13.60
CA PHE A 908 16.48 3.16 13.01
C PHE A 908 17.06 4.50 13.45
N SER A 909 17.22 5.43 12.51
CA SER A 909 17.46 6.84 12.84
C SER A 909 16.20 7.47 13.44
N ASP A 910 16.35 8.65 14.04
CA ASP A 910 15.20 9.44 14.49
C ASP A 910 14.21 9.76 13.36
N ASN A 911 14.70 9.89 12.13
CA ASN A 911 13.88 10.11 10.94
C ASN A 911 13.03 8.87 10.60
N GLU A 912 13.63 7.68 10.56
CA GLU A 912 12.90 6.42 10.31
C GLU A 912 11.94 6.09 11.46
N LEU A 913 12.32 6.32 12.72
CA LEU A 913 11.43 6.16 13.88
C LEU A 913 10.21 7.06 13.78
N ARG A 914 10.39 8.35 13.45
CA ARG A 914 9.29 9.30 13.26
C ARG A 914 8.35 8.85 12.14
N LYS A 915 8.89 8.40 11.00
CA LYS A 915 8.09 7.88 9.88
C LYS A 915 7.26 6.67 10.30
N LEU A 916 7.84 5.71 11.02
CA LEU A 916 7.13 4.52 11.50
C LEU A 916 6.01 4.86 12.51
N VAL A 917 6.28 5.75 13.47
CA VAL A 917 5.26 6.16 14.46
C VAL A 917 4.08 6.85 13.76
N ARG A 918 4.37 7.81 12.87
CA ARG A 918 3.34 8.52 12.09
C ARG A 918 2.59 7.57 11.16
N PHE A 919 3.29 6.62 10.54
CA PHE A 919 2.69 5.56 9.73
C PHE A 919 1.64 4.76 10.51
N PHE A 920 1.97 4.27 11.71
CA PHE A 920 1.00 3.52 12.53
C PHE A 920 -0.17 4.38 12.98
N GLN A 921 0.08 5.63 13.39
CA GLN A 921 -0.98 6.57 13.72
C GLN A 921 -1.92 6.81 12.53
N ALA A 922 -1.37 7.06 11.34
CA ALA A 922 -2.13 7.30 10.12
C ALA A 922 -2.91 6.07 9.67
N LEU A 923 -2.31 4.87 9.70
CA LEU A 923 -2.97 3.61 9.38
C LEU A 923 -4.20 3.36 10.27
N SER A 924 -4.13 3.79 11.53
CA SER A 924 -5.21 3.71 12.51
C SER A 924 -6.07 4.98 12.60
N GLN A 925 -5.94 5.92 11.65
CA GLN A 925 -6.66 7.20 11.57
C GLN A 925 -6.65 8.01 12.89
N GLN A 926 -5.51 8.01 13.57
CA GLN A 926 -5.35 8.67 14.86
C GLN A 926 -5.00 10.16 14.67
N PRO A 927 -5.44 11.04 15.59
CA PRO A 927 -5.06 12.44 15.55
C PRO A 927 -3.55 12.63 15.78
N MET A 928 -2.99 13.64 15.13
CA MET A 928 -1.58 14.05 15.24
C MET A 928 -1.50 15.58 15.44
N PRO A 929 -0.91 16.09 16.54
CA PRO A 929 -0.27 15.34 17.61
C PRO A 929 -1.28 14.56 18.47
N TYR A 930 -0.83 13.46 19.07
CA TYR A 930 -1.62 12.71 20.03
C TYR A 930 -1.68 13.47 21.36
N ILE A 931 -2.89 13.60 21.92
CA ILE A 931 -3.12 14.19 23.23
C ILE A 931 -3.64 13.06 24.13
N PRO A 932 -2.89 12.62 25.15
CA PRO A 932 -3.33 11.57 26.06
C PRO A 932 -4.63 11.93 26.78
N GLU A 933 -5.57 10.98 26.83
CA GLU A 933 -6.77 11.11 27.66
C GLU A 933 -6.39 11.16 29.14
N GLN A 934 -6.99 12.09 29.89
CA GLN A 934 -6.84 12.10 31.34
C GLN A 934 -7.75 11.05 31.98
N VAL A 935 -7.13 10.02 32.55
CA VAL A 935 -7.84 8.99 33.33
C VAL A 935 -8.27 9.58 34.68
N PRO A 936 -9.58 9.60 35.02
CA PRO A 936 -10.04 10.15 36.29
C PRO A 936 -9.56 9.29 37.47
N MET A 937 -9.23 9.93 38.60
CA MET A 937 -8.87 9.20 39.82
C MET A 937 -10.08 8.45 40.36
N LEU A 938 -9.91 7.16 40.65
CA LEU A 938 -10.98 6.34 41.23
C LEU A 938 -11.13 6.64 42.73
N THR A 939 -12.37 6.68 43.20
CA THR A 939 -12.65 6.67 44.64
C THR A 939 -12.25 5.33 45.28
N ALA A 940 -12.13 5.29 46.61
CA ALA A 940 -11.86 4.03 47.31
C ALA A 940 -12.93 2.96 47.02
N LYS A 941 -14.22 3.36 46.99
CA LYS A 941 -15.34 2.48 46.64
C LYS A 941 -15.20 1.93 45.22
N GLU A 942 -14.89 2.79 44.25
CA GLU A 942 -14.68 2.38 42.86
C GLU A 942 -13.47 1.46 42.71
N SER A 943 -12.38 1.73 43.41
CA SER A 943 -11.19 0.86 43.42
C SER A 943 -11.51 -0.52 43.98
N ASP A 944 -12.31 -0.62 45.05
CA ASP A 944 -12.75 -1.89 45.62
C ASP A 944 -13.69 -2.66 44.67
N MET A 945 -14.61 -1.94 44.00
CA MET A 945 -15.48 -2.51 42.97
C MET A 945 -14.66 -3.07 41.80
N ALA A 946 -13.76 -2.26 41.22
CA ALA A 946 -12.90 -2.68 40.11
C ALA A 946 -12.00 -3.87 40.48
N ARG A 947 -11.41 -3.86 41.69
CA ARG A 947 -10.62 -4.98 42.21
C ARG A 947 -11.41 -6.28 42.20
N SER A 948 -12.68 -6.24 42.61
CA SER A 948 -13.53 -7.44 42.65
C SER A 948 -13.83 -8.01 41.27
N LEU A 949 -13.95 -7.17 40.23
CA LEU A 949 -14.06 -7.62 38.83
C LEU A 949 -12.75 -8.25 38.37
N PHE A 950 -11.63 -7.61 38.67
CA PHE A 950 -10.30 -8.04 38.26
C PHE A 950 -9.90 -9.40 38.87
N SER A 951 -10.31 -9.67 40.12
CA SER A 951 -10.08 -10.95 40.82
C SER A 951 -11.24 -11.96 40.67
N SER A 952 -12.25 -11.66 39.85
CA SER A 952 -13.44 -12.51 39.74
C SER A 952 -13.09 -13.92 39.25
N THR A 953 -13.74 -14.94 39.80
CA THR A 953 -13.58 -16.32 39.33
C THR A 953 -14.18 -16.53 37.93
N ALA A 954 -15.14 -15.69 37.53
CA ALA A 954 -15.69 -15.67 36.17
C ALA A 954 -14.74 -15.00 35.16
N ALA A 955 -13.79 -14.19 35.61
CA ALA A 955 -12.81 -13.51 34.77
C ALA A 955 -11.46 -13.31 35.50
N PRO A 956 -10.69 -14.40 35.76
CA PRO A 956 -9.46 -14.31 36.54
C PRO A 956 -8.33 -13.71 35.68
N CYS A 957 -8.25 -12.37 35.63
CA CYS A 957 -7.36 -11.62 34.73
C CYS A 957 -5.90 -12.04 34.89
N LEU A 958 -5.44 -12.18 36.15
CA LEU A 958 -4.07 -12.58 36.46
C LEU A 958 -3.78 -14.06 36.26
N LYS A 959 -4.75 -14.88 35.81
CA LYS A 959 -4.45 -16.27 35.41
C LYS A 959 -3.65 -16.30 34.11
N CYS A 960 -3.91 -15.36 33.20
CA CYS A 960 -3.29 -15.32 31.87
C CYS A 960 -2.26 -14.18 31.74
N HIS A 961 -2.48 -13.06 32.43
CA HIS A 961 -1.59 -11.90 32.39
C HIS A 961 -0.39 -12.08 33.33
N ALA A 962 0.79 -11.67 32.85
CA ALA A 962 2.01 -11.66 33.64
C ALA A 962 1.88 -10.76 34.88
N THR A 963 2.49 -11.17 35.98
CA THR A 963 2.44 -10.46 37.27
C THR A 963 3.80 -9.94 37.71
N GLY A 964 4.89 -10.37 37.03
CA GLY A 964 6.26 -10.11 37.46
C GLY A 964 6.81 -11.19 38.41
N ASP A 965 5.99 -12.16 38.81
CA ASP A 965 6.45 -13.38 39.49
C ASP A 965 7.01 -14.37 38.44
N PRO A 966 8.30 -14.74 38.50
CA PRO A 966 8.90 -15.65 37.53
C PRO A 966 8.24 -17.03 37.40
N GLN A 967 7.54 -17.53 38.43
CA GLN A 967 6.86 -18.82 38.32
C GLN A 967 5.53 -18.70 37.58
N HIS A 968 4.77 -17.66 37.88
CA HIS A 968 3.54 -17.34 37.15
C HIS A 968 3.81 -16.93 35.70
N ASP A 969 4.81 -16.08 35.48
CA ASP A 969 5.11 -15.51 34.16
C ASP A 969 5.59 -16.57 33.14
N LYS A 970 6.03 -17.75 33.58
CA LYS A 970 6.34 -18.89 32.71
C LYS A 970 5.14 -19.47 31.98
N ILE A 971 3.94 -19.36 32.57
CA ILE A 971 2.68 -19.87 32.01
C ILE A 971 1.77 -18.74 31.52
N ALA A 972 2.16 -17.48 31.75
CA ALA A 972 1.42 -16.33 31.28
C ALA A 972 1.48 -16.24 29.75
N THR A 973 0.33 -15.95 29.13
CA THR A 973 0.18 -15.78 27.68
C THR A 973 -0.18 -14.35 27.29
N ALA A 974 -0.25 -13.43 28.29
CA ALA A 974 -0.59 -12.03 28.09
C ALA A 974 0.35 -11.06 28.86
N PRO A 975 0.54 -9.82 28.36
CA PRO A 975 1.44 -8.84 28.99
C PRO A 975 1.01 -8.39 30.39
N ASN A 976 1.97 -7.91 31.17
CA ASN A 976 1.75 -7.38 32.52
C ASN A 976 0.95 -6.06 32.48
N PHE A 977 -0.09 -5.95 33.31
CA PHE A 977 -0.95 -4.76 33.38
C PHE A 977 -0.23 -3.50 33.88
N LEU A 978 0.87 -3.64 34.63
CA LEU A 978 1.69 -2.50 35.07
C LEU A 978 2.26 -1.69 33.89
N LEU A 979 2.34 -2.28 32.69
CA LEU A 979 2.77 -1.56 31.49
C LEU A 979 1.64 -0.77 30.84
N ALA A 980 0.37 -0.99 31.22
CA ALA A 980 -0.78 -0.45 30.50
C ALA A 980 -0.78 1.08 30.45
N LYS A 981 -0.52 1.75 31.58
CA LYS A 981 -0.53 3.21 31.69
C LYS A 981 0.45 3.90 30.72
N GLU A 982 1.65 3.35 30.58
CA GLU A 982 2.69 3.93 29.71
C GLU A 982 2.54 3.49 28.25
N ARG A 983 1.92 2.33 28.00
CA ARG A 983 1.92 1.68 26.69
C ARG A 983 0.62 1.87 25.92
N LEU A 984 -0.52 1.72 26.57
CA LEU A 984 -1.82 1.56 25.92
C LEU A 984 -2.64 2.83 26.00
N LYS A 985 -3.57 3.00 25.06
CA LYS A 985 -4.59 4.07 25.14
C LYS A 985 -5.85 3.57 25.85
N PRO A 986 -6.44 4.32 26.80
CA PRO A 986 -7.61 3.87 27.57
C PRO A 986 -8.79 3.45 26.71
N ASP A 987 -9.15 4.26 25.73
CA ASP A 987 -10.25 4.03 24.77
C ASP A 987 -10.06 2.75 23.93
N TRP A 988 -8.81 2.40 23.61
CA TRP A 988 -8.50 1.14 22.94
C TRP A 988 -8.65 -0.05 23.88
N VAL A 989 -8.20 0.07 25.15
CA VAL A 989 -8.34 -1.01 26.13
C VAL A 989 -9.81 -1.30 26.41
N GLU A 990 -10.64 -0.27 26.49
CA GLU A 990 -12.09 -0.42 26.63
C GLU A 990 -12.70 -1.25 25.48
N ARG A 991 -12.40 -0.88 24.23
CA ARG A 991 -12.87 -1.62 23.05
C ARG A 991 -12.31 -3.05 23.00
N TRP A 992 -11.07 -3.25 23.48
CA TRP A 992 -10.44 -4.57 23.53
C TRP A 992 -11.10 -5.51 24.54
N ILE A 993 -11.49 -5.03 25.72
CA ILE A 993 -12.13 -5.89 26.73
C ILE A 993 -13.60 -6.18 26.41
N THR A 994 -14.27 -5.34 25.61
CA THR A 994 -15.65 -5.59 25.16
C THR A 994 -15.73 -6.68 24.10
N ASP A 995 -14.90 -6.59 23.06
CA ASP A 995 -14.87 -7.60 21.99
C ASP A 995 -13.45 -7.79 21.40
N PRO A 996 -12.61 -8.61 22.05
CA PRO A 996 -11.25 -8.83 21.60
C PRO A 996 -11.17 -9.57 20.26
N GLN A 997 -12.16 -10.41 19.93
CA GLN A 997 -12.19 -11.16 18.67
C GLN A 997 -12.47 -10.26 17.47
N ALA A 998 -13.31 -9.23 17.62
CA ALA A 998 -13.53 -8.24 16.58
C ALA A 998 -12.26 -7.44 16.24
N ILE A 999 -11.39 -7.16 17.23
CA ILE A 999 -10.14 -6.42 17.01
C ILE A 999 -9.02 -7.32 16.51
N SER A 1000 -8.87 -8.52 17.07
CA SER A 1000 -7.84 -9.48 16.68
C SER A 1000 -8.42 -10.89 16.63
N PRO A 1001 -9.00 -11.28 15.48
CA PRO A 1001 -9.53 -12.63 15.30
C PRO A 1001 -8.48 -13.70 15.61
N GLY A 1002 -8.87 -14.68 16.43
CA GLY A 1002 -8.01 -15.79 16.88
C GLY A 1002 -7.17 -15.47 18.13
N THR A 1003 -7.45 -14.37 18.83
CA THR A 1003 -6.76 -14.06 20.09
C THR A 1003 -7.20 -14.97 21.24
N SER A 1004 -6.30 -15.26 22.19
CA SER A 1004 -6.62 -16.05 23.40
C SER A 1004 -7.37 -15.24 24.47
N MET A 1005 -7.55 -13.92 24.29
CA MET A 1005 -8.35 -13.11 25.20
C MET A 1005 -9.84 -13.51 25.08
N PRO A 1006 -10.52 -13.85 26.20
CA PRO A 1006 -11.91 -14.29 26.16
C PRO A 1006 -12.86 -13.15 25.77
N SER A 1007 -13.84 -13.46 24.91
CA SER A 1007 -14.98 -12.57 24.62
C SER A 1007 -16.12 -12.81 25.62
N GLY A 1008 -17.06 -11.86 25.68
CA GLY A 1008 -18.27 -11.98 26.49
C GLY A 1008 -18.05 -11.74 28.00
N LEU A 1009 -16.93 -11.12 28.38
CA LEU A 1009 -16.70 -10.68 29.76
C LEU A 1009 -17.69 -9.59 30.19
N PHE A 1010 -18.20 -8.82 29.23
CA PHE A 1010 -19.16 -7.74 29.42
C PHE A 1010 -20.34 -7.91 28.47
N LYS A 1011 -21.51 -7.44 28.89
CA LYS A 1011 -22.75 -7.41 28.10
C LYS A 1011 -23.39 -6.03 28.23
N ARG A 1012 -24.26 -5.65 27.28
CA ARG A 1012 -25.05 -4.42 27.39
C ARG A 1012 -26.32 -4.67 28.20
N GLU A 1013 -26.54 -3.86 29.23
CA GLU A 1013 -27.79 -3.78 30.00
C GLU A 1013 -28.14 -2.30 30.22
N ASN A 1014 -29.38 -1.89 29.92
CA ASN A 1014 -29.84 -0.51 30.06
C ASN A 1014 -28.91 0.54 29.42
N ASP A 1015 -28.37 0.23 28.22
CA ASP A 1015 -27.41 1.06 27.49
C ASP A 1015 -26.02 1.19 28.15
N HIS A 1016 -25.74 0.43 29.22
CA HIS A 1016 -24.45 0.37 29.90
C HIS A 1016 -23.72 -0.96 29.69
N TRP A 1017 -22.39 -0.92 29.68
CA TRP A 1017 -21.56 -2.12 29.68
C TRP A 1017 -21.39 -2.65 31.09
N VAL A 1018 -22.02 -3.80 31.38
CA VAL A 1018 -21.96 -4.45 32.69
C VAL A 1018 -21.22 -5.78 32.59
N PHE A 1019 -20.59 -6.17 33.70
CA PHE A 1019 -19.85 -7.43 33.79
C PHE A 1019 -20.81 -8.63 33.65
N ALA A 1020 -20.47 -9.61 32.84
CA ALA A 1020 -21.36 -10.74 32.54
C ALA A 1020 -21.41 -11.79 33.68
N GLY A 1021 -20.39 -11.83 34.54
CA GLY A 1021 -20.33 -12.71 35.71
C GLY A 1021 -20.99 -12.13 36.97
N PRO A 1022 -20.96 -12.87 38.09
CA PRO A 1022 -21.53 -12.39 39.34
C PRO A 1022 -20.77 -11.18 39.88
N THR A 1023 -21.50 -10.10 40.20
CA THR A 1023 -20.95 -8.89 40.84
C THR A 1023 -21.33 -8.84 42.32
N PRO A 1024 -20.43 -8.36 43.21
CA PRO A 1024 -20.76 -8.15 44.63
C PRO A 1024 -21.88 -7.11 44.84
N PRO A 1025 -22.52 -7.09 46.03
CA PRO A 1025 -23.55 -6.08 46.36
C PRO A 1025 -23.08 -4.63 46.26
N SER A 1026 -21.78 -4.36 46.29
CA SER A 1026 -21.21 -3.01 46.11
C SER A 1026 -21.58 -2.36 44.77
N PHE A 1027 -21.95 -3.15 43.76
CA PHE A 1027 -22.41 -2.71 42.44
C PHE A 1027 -23.90 -2.31 42.40
N GLN A 1028 -24.68 -2.54 43.47
CA GLN A 1028 -26.08 -2.11 43.50
C GLN A 1028 -26.17 -0.58 43.42
N GLY A 1029 -26.89 -0.08 42.42
CA GLY A 1029 -27.04 1.36 42.14
C GLY A 1029 -25.80 2.02 41.51
N TYR A 1030 -24.89 1.23 40.92
CA TYR A 1030 -23.80 1.76 40.09
C TYR A 1030 -24.26 1.87 38.64
N GLU A 1031 -24.57 3.10 38.20
CA GLU A 1031 -25.16 3.40 36.89
C GLU A 1031 -24.11 3.78 35.81
N ARG A 1032 -22.83 3.43 36.01
CA ARG A 1032 -21.75 3.70 35.05
C ARG A 1032 -21.22 2.41 34.44
N ASP A 1033 -20.53 2.53 33.32
CA ASP A 1033 -19.95 1.38 32.63
C ASP A 1033 -18.88 0.68 33.47
N HIS A 1034 -19.07 -0.63 33.68
CA HIS A 1034 -18.10 -1.48 34.37
C HIS A 1034 -16.80 -1.62 33.56
N THR A 1035 -16.88 -1.50 32.24
CA THR A 1035 -15.71 -1.47 31.35
C THR A 1035 -14.83 -0.28 31.66
N LYS A 1036 -15.42 0.92 31.72
CA LYS A 1036 -14.69 2.16 32.03
C LYS A 1036 -14.08 2.11 33.44
N LEU A 1037 -14.83 1.64 34.42
CA LEU A 1037 -14.34 1.42 35.79
C LEU A 1037 -13.11 0.51 35.83
N LEU A 1038 -13.15 -0.62 35.09
CA LEU A 1038 -12.03 -1.57 35.04
C LEU A 1038 -10.81 -0.98 34.31
N VAL A 1039 -11.02 -0.26 33.21
CA VAL A 1039 -9.96 0.40 32.45
C VAL A 1039 -9.27 1.45 33.31
N ASP A 1040 -10.03 2.33 33.95
CA ASP A 1040 -9.48 3.38 34.82
C ASP A 1040 -8.66 2.77 35.97
N TYR A 1041 -9.09 1.61 36.50
CA TYR A 1041 -8.35 0.85 37.51
C TYR A 1041 -7.06 0.24 36.97
N ILE A 1042 -7.08 -0.37 35.78
CA ILE A 1042 -5.87 -0.90 35.11
C ILE A 1042 -4.82 0.21 34.92
N PHE A 1043 -5.24 1.41 34.54
CA PHE A 1043 -4.35 2.56 34.33
C PHE A 1043 -3.84 3.19 35.64
N GLN A 1044 -4.44 2.85 36.77
CA GLN A 1044 -4.02 3.28 38.12
C GLN A 1044 -3.33 2.16 38.92
N LEU A 1045 -3.16 0.98 38.33
CA LEU A 1045 -2.61 -0.19 39.00
C LEU A 1045 -1.14 -0.01 39.39
N THR A 1046 -0.82 -0.26 40.66
CA THR A 1046 0.56 -0.23 41.19
C THR A 1046 1.08 -1.64 41.47
N PRO A 1047 2.41 -1.84 41.57
CA PRO A 1047 2.99 -3.14 41.94
C PRO A 1047 2.47 -3.68 43.29
N GLU A 1048 2.22 -2.79 44.27
CA GLU A 1048 1.64 -3.14 45.58
C GLU A 1048 0.21 -3.64 45.41
N GLU A 1049 -0.58 -2.94 44.61
CA GLU A 1049 -1.98 -3.27 44.39
C GLU A 1049 -2.11 -4.58 43.60
N GLN A 1050 -1.31 -4.78 42.54
CA GLN A 1050 -1.27 -6.04 41.80
C GLN A 1050 -0.95 -7.22 42.72
N ARG A 1051 0.04 -7.08 43.63
CA ARG A 1051 0.37 -8.12 44.63
C ARG A 1051 -0.82 -8.40 45.56
N ARG A 1052 -1.55 -7.37 45.99
CA ARG A 1052 -2.76 -7.51 46.81
C ARG A 1052 -3.85 -8.30 46.07
N VAL A 1053 -4.09 -7.99 44.80
CA VAL A 1053 -5.11 -8.71 44.00
C VAL A 1053 -4.70 -10.15 43.73
N SER A 1054 -3.42 -10.41 43.40
CA SER A 1054 -2.89 -11.77 43.25
C SER A 1054 -3.10 -12.63 44.50
N ALA A 1055 -2.85 -12.06 45.69
CA ALA A 1055 -3.05 -12.76 46.96
C ALA A 1055 -4.54 -13.08 47.22
N ALA A 1056 -5.45 -12.16 46.88
CA ALA A 1056 -6.89 -12.38 47.02
C ALA A 1056 -7.39 -13.54 46.13
N MET A 1057 -6.82 -13.72 44.94
CA MET A 1057 -7.15 -14.84 44.05
C MET A 1057 -6.67 -16.21 44.59
N GLY A 1058 -5.57 -16.24 45.35
CA GLY A 1058 -5.06 -17.47 45.99
C GLY A 1058 -5.96 -18.00 47.12
N HIS A 1059 -6.66 -17.11 47.83
CA HIS A 1059 -7.54 -17.48 48.95
C HIS A 1059 -8.94 -17.95 48.52
N ALA A 1060 -9.37 -17.68 47.28
CA ALA A 1060 -10.67 -18.14 46.75
C ALA A 1060 -10.76 -19.67 46.54
N ARG A 1061 -9.63 -20.39 46.56
CA ARG A 1061 -9.59 -21.87 46.49
C ARG A 1061 -9.92 -22.57 47.81
N ALA A 1062 -9.87 -21.87 48.95
CA ALA A 1062 -10.00 -22.48 50.28
C ALA A 1062 -11.43 -22.51 50.84
N SER A 1063 -12.42 -21.89 50.17
CA SER A 1063 -13.78 -21.71 50.72
C SER A 1063 -14.87 -22.61 50.14
N ASN A 1064 -14.54 -23.60 49.30
CA ASN A 1064 -15.51 -24.62 48.84
C ASN A 1064 -15.26 -25.97 49.51
N SER A 1065 -15.48 -26.05 50.83
CA SER A 1065 -15.79 -27.31 51.50
C SER A 1065 -17.29 -27.59 51.35
N GLY A 1066 -17.63 -28.61 50.56
CA GLY A 1066 -19.01 -29.00 50.27
C GLY A 1066 -19.83 -29.41 51.51
N PRO A 1067 -21.16 -29.37 51.41
CA PRO A 1067 -22.02 -29.64 52.55
C PRO A 1067 -22.05 -31.13 52.89
N THR A 1068 -21.97 -31.37 54.20
CA THR A 1068 -22.15 -32.64 54.90
C THR A 1068 -23.47 -33.34 54.55
N THR A 1069 -23.41 -34.62 54.18
CA THR A 1069 -24.54 -35.55 54.31
C THR A 1069 -24.11 -36.80 55.07
N LYS A 1070 -24.71 -36.98 56.25
CA LYS A 1070 -24.74 -38.23 57.01
C LYS A 1070 -25.60 -39.26 56.28
N ASN A 1071 -25.13 -40.49 56.13
CA ASN A 1071 -25.90 -41.66 56.55
C ASN A 1071 -25.04 -42.93 56.62
N ALA A 1072 -25.34 -43.72 57.64
CA ALA A 1072 -24.64 -44.92 58.06
C ALA A 1072 -25.40 -46.19 57.60
N ARG A 1073 -24.67 -47.26 57.23
CA ARG A 1073 -24.69 -48.58 57.90
C ARG A 1073 -24.06 -49.70 57.05
N ALA A 1074 -23.44 -50.63 57.79
CA ALA A 1074 -23.07 -52.03 57.50
C ALA A 1074 -21.91 -52.23 56.50
N GLY A 1075 -20.88 -53.06 56.73
CA GLY A 1075 -20.60 -54.04 57.77
C GLY A 1075 -19.20 -54.66 57.54
N SER A 1076 -18.62 -55.19 58.62
CA SER A 1076 -17.28 -55.79 58.77
C SER A 1076 -16.92 -56.91 57.77
N ALA A 1077 -15.64 -57.00 57.33
CA ALA A 1077 -14.74 -58.13 57.62
C ALA A 1077 -13.33 -58.08 56.94
N ARG A 1078 -12.29 -58.09 57.80
CA ARG A 1078 -11.03 -58.88 57.80
C ARG A 1078 -10.14 -59.09 56.55
N LYS A 1079 -8.89 -58.60 56.72
CA LYS A 1079 -7.57 -59.29 56.71
C LYS A 1079 -7.08 -60.09 55.46
N ARG A 1080 -6.10 -59.46 54.77
CA ARG A 1080 -4.66 -59.85 54.66
C ARG A 1080 -4.27 -61.04 53.73
N PRO A 1081 -2.97 -61.22 53.38
CA PRO A 1081 -2.28 -60.75 52.15
C PRO A 1081 -1.57 -61.91 51.39
N GLN A 1082 -0.79 -61.65 50.30
CA GLN A 1082 0.52 -62.30 49.94
C GLN A 1082 0.96 -62.08 48.45
N PRO A 1083 2.25 -62.31 48.06
CA PRO A 1083 3.19 -61.24 47.67
C PRO A 1083 4.10 -61.60 46.45
N THR A 1084 5.31 -60.99 46.38
CA THR A 1084 6.57 -61.41 45.68
C THR A 1084 6.72 -61.03 44.19
N SER A 1085 7.87 -60.66 43.62
CA SER A 1085 9.26 -60.46 44.10
C SER A 1085 10.15 -59.89 42.97
N HIS A 1086 11.08 -59.01 43.35
CA HIS A 1086 12.50 -58.81 42.97
C HIS A 1086 13.11 -59.00 41.55
N HIS A 1087 14.12 -58.12 41.35
CA HIS A 1087 15.46 -58.27 40.71
C HIS A 1087 15.67 -57.61 39.32
N THR A 1088 16.30 -56.42 39.25
CA THR A 1088 17.75 -56.05 39.19
C THR A 1088 18.45 -56.16 37.82
N THR A 1089 18.76 -54.98 37.27
CA THR A 1089 20.03 -54.50 36.65
C THR A 1089 21.01 -55.45 35.93
N ALA A 1090 21.38 -55.06 34.69
CA ALA A 1090 22.74 -54.68 34.23
C ALA A 1090 23.28 -55.34 32.93
N SER A 1091 23.54 -54.46 31.95
CA SER A 1091 24.72 -54.31 31.07
C SER A 1091 25.06 -55.26 29.89
N SER A 1092 25.54 -54.60 28.82
CA SER A 1092 26.34 -55.05 27.66
C SER A 1092 25.64 -56.02 26.69
N GLY A 1093 25.64 -55.86 25.38
CA GLY A 1093 26.56 -55.16 24.47
C GLY A 1093 27.15 -56.21 23.51
N ALA A 1094 26.73 -56.19 22.24
CA ALA A 1094 27.53 -56.46 21.03
C ALA A 1094 26.68 -56.95 19.83
N SER A 1095 26.96 -56.30 18.68
CA SER A 1095 26.92 -56.82 17.30
C SER A 1095 25.57 -57.23 16.67
N ARG A 1096 24.95 -56.30 15.93
CA ARG A 1096 25.10 -56.16 14.47
C ARG A 1096 24.55 -54.82 14.00
#